data_AF-A0A9D9VEK3-F1
#
_entry.id   AF-A0A9D9VEK3-F1
#
_cell.length_a   1.000
_cell.length_b   1.000
_cell.length_c   1.000
_cell.angle_alpha   90.00
_cell.angle_beta   90.00
_cell.angle_gamma   90.00
#
_symmetry.space_group_name_H-M   'P 1'
#
loop_
_entity.id
_entity.type
_entity.pdbx_description
1 polymer ?
#
loop_
_entity_poly.entity_id
_entity_poly.type
_entity_poly.pdbx_seq_one_letter_code
_entity_poly.pdbx_strand_id
1 'polypeptide(L)'
;MTKCNYWLILFLFIFNALPGKAEEWIRINQLGYLPQSKKVAVFISEEPTGLSEFALIDVFTGETKRSFSAPQAGGSIGQMQSTYRLNFSDFQEPGTYYIKAGGTVSPHFPINNQVYNGTADFLLNYMRQQRCGYNPFLKDSCHVHDGYIVYHPTKSGQHIDVRGGWHDATDYLQYTTTSANAIYQLMFAYQQNPETFGDAYDAAGHKGANGIPDIVDEIKWGLDWLNRMNPAKGELYNQIADDRDHSGMRLPNKDLVDYGYGPGKGRPVYFCSGEPQVRGTYMNATTGVASTAGKFASCFALGAEVLQPFYPEFAQKIGAKADDAYQEGIKKPGACQTASVKSPYIYEEDNWVDDMQLGAAELYRATKNPKYLEQAIAYGRSEPVTPWMGADSARHYQWYPFMNMGHYRLAQTNNKRLSSEFIRNMRTGIQRTYEKAVESPFLHGIPYIWCSNNLTTAMLTQCRLYREITGDTTYEEMEAALRDWLFGCNPWGTSMVVELPLSGDYPAQPHSSLLYAGVGNTTGGLVDGPVYRTIFESLRGVNMDGINGKPGEEYKRFQPNQMVYHDAINDYSTNEPTMDGTACLTYYLSSLQKEGMQQDNSKPDRNIYQDGGIVRTDPSKKQITLVFTAADKADGADPILRTLKKHGIKGGFFFTGGFYERFPQVIQRLKADGHYMGGHSYGHLLYAAWENRDSLLVTRDEFEKDLLRSYETMRNAGITYKEASVYIPPYEYYNKQIAAWASNMGVQVINFTPGTLTNADYTTPDMKNYRSSQEIYDKVMEVEAREGLNGHIMLIHFGTEESRTDKFYDKPMEKLIKTLKKKGYTFVFPF
;
A
#
# COMPACT_ATOMS: atom_id res chain seq x y z
N MET A 1 31.94 -46.94 70.85
CA MET A 1 32.59 -45.66 70.48
C MET A 1 32.94 -45.72 69.01
N THR A 2 32.70 -44.64 68.25
CA THR A 2 32.56 -44.56 66.76
C THR A 2 31.33 -45.28 66.20
N LYS A 3 30.63 -44.84 65.14
CA LYS A 3 30.37 -43.55 64.46
C LYS A 3 29.30 -43.95 63.40
N CYS A 4 28.12 -43.32 63.36
CA CYS A 4 27.34 -43.05 62.13
C CYS A 4 25.97 -42.48 62.51
N ASN A 5 25.77 -41.17 62.39
CA ASN A 5 24.44 -40.56 62.37
C ASN A 5 24.37 -39.66 61.14
N TYR A 6 23.45 -40.01 60.25
CA TYR A 6 23.06 -39.26 59.07
C TYR A 6 22.45 -37.91 59.49
N TRP A 7 22.94 -36.81 58.92
CA TRP A 7 22.25 -35.53 58.91
C TRP A 7 21.51 -35.40 57.58
N LEU A 8 20.18 -35.49 57.61
CA LEU A 8 19.32 -35.05 56.52
C LEU A 8 19.25 -33.51 56.58
N ILE A 9 19.77 -32.84 55.56
CA ILE A 9 19.52 -31.41 55.32
C ILE A 9 18.34 -31.32 54.36
N LEU A 10 17.20 -30.83 54.86
CA LEU A 10 16.02 -30.52 54.07
C LEU A 10 16.17 -29.09 53.52
N PHE A 11 16.52 -28.94 52.24
CA PHE A 11 16.48 -27.66 51.54
C PHE A 11 15.05 -27.44 51.00
N LEU A 12 14.32 -26.51 51.63
CA LEU A 12 13.09 -25.95 51.06
C LEU A 12 13.46 -24.91 49.99
N PHE A 13 13.28 -25.27 48.71
CA PHE A 13 13.24 -24.30 47.62
C PHE A 13 11.83 -23.68 47.56
N ILE A 14 11.69 -22.45 48.05
CA ILE A 14 10.52 -21.62 47.78
C ILE A 14 10.76 -20.98 46.40
N PHE A 15 10.14 -21.54 45.36
CA PHE A 15 9.97 -20.86 44.08
C PHE A 15 9.00 -19.69 44.30
N ASN A 16 9.53 -18.47 44.44
CA ASN A 16 8.75 -17.26 44.18
C ASN A 16 8.50 -17.19 42.68
N ALA A 17 7.38 -17.77 42.22
CA ALA A 17 6.81 -17.43 40.93
C ALA A 17 6.38 -15.97 41.02
N LEU A 18 7.19 -15.06 40.45
CA LEU A 18 6.73 -13.71 40.16
C LEU A 18 5.52 -13.86 39.20
N PRO A 19 4.31 -13.43 39.57
CA PRO A 19 3.22 -13.39 38.61
C PRO A 19 3.66 -12.48 37.47
N GLY A 20 3.59 -12.99 36.23
CA GLY A 20 3.81 -12.16 35.05
C GLY A 20 2.90 -10.93 35.15
N LYS A 21 3.46 -9.74 34.94
CA LYS A 21 2.65 -8.53 34.92
C LYS A 21 1.67 -8.64 33.76
N ALA A 22 0.40 -8.42 34.03
CA ALA A 22 -0.60 -8.22 32.99
C ALA A 22 -0.16 -7.10 32.04
N GLU A 23 -0.35 -7.32 30.74
CA GLU A 23 0.05 -6.36 29.72
C GLU A 23 -1.17 -5.66 29.08
N GLU A 24 -0.93 -4.43 28.64
CA GLU A 24 -1.90 -3.52 28.04
C GLU A 24 -1.33 -3.01 26.70
N TRP A 25 -2.15 -2.94 25.67
CA TRP A 25 -1.75 -2.44 24.34
C TRP A 25 -2.79 -1.48 23.77
N ILE A 26 -2.34 -0.61 22.86
CA ILE A 26 -3.20 0.29 22.09
C ILE A 26 -2.96 0.02 20.61
N ARG A 27 -4.03 -0.39 19.91
CA ARG A 27 -4.07 -0.66 18.48
C ARG A 27 -4.49 0.60 17.74
N ILE A 28 -3.76 0.93 16.67
CA ILE A 28 -3.91 2.17 15.89
C ILE A 28 -3.83 1.85 14.41
N ASN A 29 -4.23 2.80 13.57
CA ASN A 29 -3.80 2.82 12.18
C ASN A 29 -2.31 3.22 12.12
N GLN A 30 -1.45 2.30 11.68
CA GLN A 30 0.00 2.48 11.63
C GLN A 30 0.44 3.47 10.53
N LEU A 31 -0.38 3.71 9.50
CA LEU A 31 -0.11 4.79 8.53
C LEU A 31 -0.29 6.17 9.18
N GLY A 32 -1.33 6.30 10.00
CA GLY A 32 -1.74 7.55 10.64
C GLY A 32 -3.15 8.00 10.19
N TYR A 33 -3.44 9.29 10.38
CA TYR A 33 -4.78 9.84 10.16
C TYR A 33 -4.77 11.18 9.40
N LEU A 34 -5.74 11.39 8.52
CA LEU A 34 -5.98 12.73 7.96
C LEU A 34 -6.58 13.65 9.06
N PRO A 35 -6.25 14.95 9.08
CA PRO A 35 -6.73 15.91 10.08
C PRO A 35 -8.23 15.88 10.30
N GLN A 36 -9.05 15.82 9.25
CA GLN A 36 -10.50 15.88 9.35
C GLN A 36 -11.21 14.51 9.34
N SER A 37 -10.46 13.40 9.25
CA SER A 37 -11.02 12.06 9.25
C SER A 37 -11.46 11.58 10.64
N LYS A 38 -12.30 10.52 10.69
CA LYS A 38 -12.56 9.77 11.93
C LYS A 38 -11.31 9.01 12.36
N LYS A 39 -11.00 9.11 13.66
CA LYS A 39 -9.79 8.58 14.29
C LYS A 39 -10.17 7.87 15.58
N VAL A 40 -9.98 6.56 15.60
CA VAL A 40 -10.27 5.72 16.77
C VAL A 40 -9.12 4.72 16.93
N ALA A 41 -8.63 4.60 18.16
CA ALA A 41 -7.72 3.54 18.56
C ALA A 41 -8.46 2.53 19.45
N VAL A 42 -7.92 1.33 19.62
CA VAL A 42 -8.51 0.31 20.50
C VAL A 42 -7.49 -0.10 21.55
N PHE A 43 -7.78 0.22 22.81
CA PHE A 43 -7.04 -0.31 23.95
C PHE A 43 -7.51 -1.74 24.26
N ILE A 44 -6.58 -2.63 24.58
CA ILE A 44 -6.83 -4.01 24.99
C ILE A 44 -5.99 -4.34 26.22
N SER A 45 -6.55 -5.10 27.16
CA SER A 45 -5.90 -5.52 28.40
C SER A 45 -6.24 -6.96 28.73
N GLU A 46 -5.26 -7.72 29.20
CA GLU A 46 -5.45 -9.08 29.73
C GLU A 46 -6.23 -9.11 31.04
N GLU A 47 -6.34 -7.99 31.74
CA GLU A 47 -7.03 -7.88 33.03
C GLU A 47 -8.28 -7.00 32.95
N PRO A 48 -9.21 -7.14 33.91
CA PRO A 48 -10.27 -6.18 34.13
C PRO A 48 -9.66 -4.79 34.46
N THR A 49 -9.84 -3.83 33.55
CA THR A 49 -9.32 -2.47 33.70
C THR A 49 -10.47 -1.48 33.62
N GLY A 50 -10.56 -0.55 34.57
CA GLY A 50 -11.52 0.56 34.53
C GLY A 50 -10.89 1.80 33.89
N LEU A 51 -10.84 1.86 32.56
CA LEU A 51 -10.26 3.00 31.85
C LEU A 51 -11.28 4.16 31.79
N SER A 52 -10.95 5.30 32.41
CA SER A 52 -11.82 6.49 32.43
C SER A 52 -11.36 7.63 31.54
N GLU A 53 -10.07 7.66 31.19
CA GLU A 53 -9.44 8.72 30.39
C GLU A 53 -8.27 8.20 29.55
N PHE A 54 -7.91 8.96 28.53
CA PHE A 54 -6.68 8.79 27.77
C PHE A 54 -6.19 10.16 27.27
N ALA A 55 -4.94 10.22 26.83
CA ALA A 55 -4.32 11.46 26.37
C ALA A 55 -3.56 11.28 25.07
N LEU A 56 -3.56 12.31 24.23
CA LEU A 56 -2.71 12.43 23.04
C LEU A 56 -1.49 13.27 23.40
N ILE A 57 -0.30 12.71 23.20
CA ILE A 57 0.98 13.31 23.56
C ILE A 57 1.76 13.63 22.29
N ASP A 58 2.33 14.84 22.19
CA ASP A 58 3.22 15.21 21.09
C ASP A 58 4.57 14.52 21.24
N VAL A 59 5.02 13.83 20.19
CA VAL A 59 6.25 13.02 20.20
C VAL A 59 7.51 13.88 20.41
N PHE A 60 7.55 15.09 19.86
CA PHE A 60 8.73 15.95 19.92
C PHE A 60 8.82 16.76 21.21
N THR A 61 7.68 17.13 21.82
CA THR A 61 7.66 17.92 23.05
C THR A 61 7.44 17.10 24.32
N GLY A 62 6.83 15.92 24.22
CA GLY A 62 6.36 15.15 25.37
C GLY A 62 5.17 15.81 26.08
N GLU A 63 4.61 16.89 25.53
CA GLU A 63 3.48 17.61 26.12
C GLU A 63 2.16 16.91 25.79
N THR A 64 1.27 16.84 26.80
CA THR A 64 -0.12 16.45 26.58
C THR A 64 -0.84 17.51 25.75
N LYS A 65 -1.21 17.17 24.52
CA LYS A 65 -1.93 18.06 23.61
C LYS A 65 -3.42 18.08 23.88
N ARG A 66 -3.99 16.93 24.25
CA ARG A 66 -5.40 16.81 24.63
C ARG A 66 -5.62 15.57 25.49
N SER A 67 -6.45 15.71 26.53
CA SER A 67 -7.01 14.59 27.27
C SER A 67 -8.46 14.37 26.85
N PHE A 68 -8.88 13.11 26.87
CA PHE A 68 -10.22 12.65 26.49
C PHE A 68 -10.77 11.81 27.63
N SER A 69 -12.05 11.97 27.92
CA SER A 69 -12.75 11.25 28.98
C SER A 69 -13.75 10.26 28.39
N ALA A 70 -14.16 9.29 29.21
CA ALA A 70 -15.19 8.30 28.90
C ALA A 70 -14.91 7.49 27.61
N PRO A 71 -13.78 6.77 27.52
CA PRO A 71 -13.58 5.82 26.43
C PRO A 71 -14.69 4.77 26.43
N GLN A 72 -15.10 4.33 25.24
CA GLN A 72 -16.23 3.42 25.09
C GLN A 72 -15.78 1.98 25.33
N ALA A 73 -16.34 1.32 26.37
CA ALA A 73 -16.05 -0.07 26.65
C ALA A 73 -16.53 -0.98 25.49
N GLY A 74 -15.66 -1.89 25.05
CA GLY A 74 -15.91 -2.84 23.95
C GLY A 74 -16.07 -4.30 24.40
N GLY A 75 -16.09 -4.56 25.71
CA GLY A 75 -16.15 -5.92 26.26
C GLY A 75 -14.80 -6.65 26.18
N SER A 76 -14.85 -7.98 26.11
CA SER A 76 -13.67 -8.85 26.00
C SER A 76 -13.48 -9.40 24.59
N ILE A 77 -12.24 -9.73 24.23
CA ILE A 77 -11.91 -10.42 22.97
C ILE A 77 -10.74 -11.37 23.17
N GLY A 78 -10.94 -12.66 22.90
CA GLY A 78 -9.91 -13.68 23.13
C GLY A 78 -9.44 -13.69 24.59
N GLN A 79 -8.13 -13.51 24.79
CA GLN A 79 -7.51 -13.42 26.12
C GLN A 79 -7.61 -12.02 26.75
N MET A 80 -8.06 -11.01 25.99
CA MET A 80 -8.18 -9.64 26.47
C MET A 80 -9.51 -9.48 27.23
N GLN A 81 -9.44 -9.36 28.56
CA GLN A 81 -10.60 -9.22 29.43
C GLN A 81 -11.27 -7.85 29.32
N SER A 82 -10.53 -6.81 28.94
CA SER A 82 -11.06 -5.46 28.75
C SER A 82 -10.61 -4.86 27.43
N THR A 83 -11.54 -4.23 26.72
CA THR A 83 -11.25 -3.43 25.53
C THR A 83 -11.97 -2.09 25.59
N TYR A 84 -11.35 -1.06 25.00
CA TYR A 84 -11.89 0.29 24.96
C TYR A 84 -11.61 0.96 23.62
N ARG A 85 -12.64 1.55 23.01
CA ARG A 85 -12.49 2.43 21.84
C ARG A 85 -12.14 3.84 22.30
N LEU A 86 -11.03 4.36 21.81
CA LEU A 86 -10.44 5.64 22.14
C LEU A 86 -10.67 6.59 20.95
N ASN A 87 -11.77 7.34 20.95
CA ASN A 87 -12.11 8.26 19.87
C ASN A 87 -11.47 9.64 20.09
N PHE A 88 -10.62 10.06 19.16
CA PHE A 88 -9.93 11.36 19.19
C PHE A 88 -10.17 12.16 17.90
N SER A 89 -11.29 11.90 17.22
CA SER A 89 -11.63 12.49 15.92
C SER A 89 -11.65 14.02 15.94
N ASP A 90 -12.06 14.63 17.06
CA ASP A 90 -12.13 16.09 17.24
C ASP A 90 -10.75 16.78 17.34
N PHE A 91 -9.67 16.00 17.38
CA PHE A 91 -8.31 16.52 17.28
C PHE A 91 -7.86 16.51 15.82
N GLN A 92 -7.50 17.69 15.30
CA GLN A 92 -7.16 17.90 13.89
C GLN A 92 -5.82 18.60 13.69
N GLU A 93 -5.10 18.95 14.76
CA GLU A 93 -3.82 19.64 14.63
C GLU A 93 -2.81 18.68 13.98
N PRO A 94 -2.14 19.08 12.87
CA PRO A 94 -1.11 18.25 12.29
C PRO A 94 0.12 18.12 13.20
N GLY A 95 0.68 16.91 13.24
CA GLY A 95 1.84 16.56 14.04
C GLY A 95 2.03 15.04 14.17
N THR A 96 2.96 14.64 15.01
CA THR A 96 3.24 13.23 15.32
C THR A 96 2.95 12.97 16.78
N TYR A 97 2.17 11.93 17.04
CA TYR A 97 1.60 11.68 18.36
C TYR A 97 1.71 10.22 18.79
N TYR A 98 1.53 9.99 20.08
CA TYR A 98 1.12 8.70 20.62
C TYR A 98 -0.01 8.88 21.63
N ILE A 99 -0.77 7.82 21.85
CA ILE A 99 -1.83 7.78 22.86
C ILE A 99 -1.27 7.18 24.13
N LYS A 100 -1.58 7.79 25.27
CA LYS A 100 -1.35 7.23 26.60
C LYS A 100 -2.70 6.91 27.24
N ALA A 101 -2.90 5.65 27.63
CA ALA A 101 -4.09 5.18 28.32
C ALA A 101 -3.70 4.12 29.36
N GLY A 102 -4.17 4.24 30.60
CA GLY A 102 -3.72 3.36 31.68
C GLY A 102 -2.20 3.44 31.89
N GLY A 103 -1.53 2.28 31.97
CA GLY A 103 -0.08 2.17 32.10
C GLY A 103 0.67 2.10 30.77
N THR A 104 -0.03 2.09 29.63
CA THR A 104 0.54 1.81 28.31
C THR A 104 0.51 3.01 27.36
N VAL A 105 1.27 2.89 26.27
CA VAL A 105 1.33 3.87 25.18
C VAL A 105 1.18 3.16 23.83
N SER A 106 0.59 3.85 22.85
CA SER A 106 0.54 3.35 21.47
C SER A 106 1.91 3.51 20.78
N PRO A 107 2.13 2.84 19.63
CA PRO A 107 3.14 3.26 18.68
C PRO A 107 2.96 4.73 18.24
N HIS A 108 4.02 5.32 17.69
CA HIS A 108 3.96 6.66 17.10
C HIS A 108 3.14 6.65 15.80
N PHE A 109 2.35 7.70 15.58
CA PHE A 109 1.62 7.90 14.34
C PHE A 109 1.49 9.38 13.97
N PRO A 110 1.52 9.70 12.66
CA PRO A 110 1.25 11.05 12.20
C PRO A 110 -0.25 11.35 12.10
N ILE A 111 -0.61 12.61 12.34
CA ILE A 111 -1.84 13.22 11.85
C ILE A 111 -1.42 14.31 10.87
N ASN A 112 -1.64 14.11 9.57
CA ASN A 112 -1.34 15.13 8.54
C ASN A 112 -2.05 14.81 7.21
N ASN A 113 -1.96 15.75 6.27
CA ASN A 113 -2.63 15.69 4.96
C ASN A 113 -2.00 14.71 3.96
N GLN A 114 -0.83 14.17 4.27
CA GLN A 114 0.02 13.39 3.36
C GLN A 114 0.11 11.91 3.77
N VAL A 115 -0.56 11.49 4.85
CA VAL A 115 -0.55 10.12 5.38
C VAL A 115 -0.77 9.04 4.32
N TYR A 116 -1.63 9.32 3.34
CA TYR A 116 -2.02 8.36 2.30
C TYR A 116 -1.34 8.62 0.95
N ASN A 117 -0.43 9.59 0.85
CA ASN A 117 0.26 9.91 -0.41
C ASN A 117 1.03 8.69 -0.94
N GLY A 118 0.79 8.33 -2.21
CA GLY A 118 1.46 7.23 -2.89
C GLY A 118 1.04 5.84 -2.44
N THR A 119 0.13 5.71 -1.45
CA THR A 119 -0.29 4.40 -0.95
C THR A 119 -1.08 3.59 -1.98
N ALA A 120 -1.87 4.26 -2.84
CA ALA A 120 -2.56 3.59 -3.95
C ALA A 120 -1.60 3.11 -5.04
N ASP A 121 -0.63 3.95 -5.44
CA ASP A 121 0.44 3.57 -6.38
C ASP A 121 1.30 2.42 -5.83
N PHE A 122 1.53 2.39 -4.52
CA PHE A 122 2.31 1.34 -3.87
C PHE A 122 1.72 -0.06 -4.09
N LEU A 123 0.39 -0.19 -4.17
CA LEU A 123 -0.28 -1.46 -4.44
C LEU A 123 0.05 -2.01 -5.84
N LEU A 124 0.41 -1.15 -6.80
CA LEU A 124 0.81 -1.57 -8.16
C LEU A 124 2.13 -2.34 -8.16
N ASN A 125 2.94 -2.27 -7.08
CA ASN A 125 4.10 -3.16 -6.94
C ASN A 125 3.68 -4.62 -7.00
N TYR A 126 2.64 -4.99 -6.25
CA TYR A 126 2.13 -6.36 -6.25
C TYR A 126 1.55 -6.75 -7.60
N MET A 127 0.72 -5.89 -8.20
CA MET A 127 0.15 -6.14 -9.53
C MET A 127 1.25 -6.43 -10.57
N ARG A 128 2.34 -5.65 -10.58
CA ARG A 128 3.50 -5.87 -11.45
C ARG A 128 4.25 -7.18 -11.14
N GLN A 129 4.37 -7.55 -9.87
CA GLN A 129 4.98 -8.83 -9.45
C GLN A 129 4.17 -10.03 -9.92
N GLN A 130 2.84 -9.88 -10.01
CA GLN A 130 1.92 -10.91 -10.45
C GLN A 130 1.81 -11.04 -11.97
N ARG A 131 2.47 -10.17 -12.77
CA ARG A 131 2.37 -10.26 -14.25
C ARG A 131 2.82 -11.63 -14.77
N CYS A 132 1.94 -12.28 -15.53
CA CYS A 132 2.19 -13.53 -16.26
C CYS A 132 2.56 -13.23 -17.72
N GLY A 133 3.40 -14.05 -18.36
CA GLY A 133 4.07 -13.65 -19.59
C GLY A 133 5.35 -12.90 -19.24
N TYR A 134 5.52 -11.64 -19.65
CA TYR A 134 6.68 -10.87 -19.20
C TYR A 134 6.49 -10.38 -17.75
N ASN A 135 7.42 -10.75 -16.86
CA ASN A 135 7.40 -10.38 -15.46
C ASN A 135 8.55 -9.38 -15.16
N PRO A 136 8.25 -8.10 -14.88
CA PRO A 136 9.29 -7.08 -14.67
C PRO A 136 10.08 -7.27 -13.36
N PHE A 137 9.48 -7.92 -12.36
CA PHE A 137 10.16 -8.20 -11.09
C PHE A 137 11.26 -9.24 -11.26
N LEU A 138 10.97 -10.34 -11.96
CA LEU A 138 11.94 -11.39 -12.30
C LEU A 138 12.86 -11.01 -13.47
N LYS A 139 12.47 -9.99 -14.25
CA LYS A 139 13.12 -9.58 -15.52
C LYS A 139 13.21 -10.74 -16.52
N ASP A 140 12.20 -11.58 -16.52
CA ASP A 140 12.12 -12.79 -17.34
C ASP A 140 10.66 -13.09 -17.70
N SER A 141 10.42 -14.09 -18.55
CA SER A 141 9.08 -14.51 -18.94
C SER A 141 8.67 -15.87 -18.37
N CYS A 142 7.39 -16.03 -18.08
CA CYS A 142 6.76 -17.26 -17.64
C CYS A 142 5.58 -17.64 -18.53
N HIS A 143 5.18 -18.91 -18.50
CA HIS A 143 3.98 -19.43 -19.17
C HIS A 143 3.86 -19.05 -20.66
N VAL A 144 4.99 -18.93 -21.36
CA VAL A 144 5.08 -18.44 -22.76
C VAL A 144 4.42 -19.38 -23.80
N HIS A 145 3.96 -20.55 -23.36
CA HIS A 145 3.32 -21.57 -24.18
C HIS A 145 1.80 -21.65 -23.98
N ASP A 146 1.22 -20.78 -23.16
CA ASP A 146 -0.24 -20.74 -23.01
C ASP A 146 -0.94 -20.52 -24.35
N GLY A 147 -1.93 -21.34 -24.70
CA GLY A 147 -2.52 -22.47 -23.97
C GLY A 147 -3.37 -23.35 -24.89
N TYR A 148 -4.05 -24.36 -24.34
CA TYR A 148 -4.85 -25.33 -25.11
C TYR A 148 -6.32 -25.32 -24.69
N ILE A 149 -7.21 -25.14 -25.67
CA ILE A 149 -8.64 -24.98 -25.44
C ILE A 149 -9.27 -26.25 -24.87
N VAL A 150 -10.15 -26.07 -23.90
CA VAL A 150 -10.90 -27.13 -23.24
C VAL A 150 -12.39 -26.79 -23.25
N TYR A 151 -13.24 -27.80 -23.52
CA TYR A 151 -14.73 -27.73 -23.55
C TYR A 151 -15.36 -26.91 -24.68
N HIS A 152 -14.57 -26.26 -25.54
CA HIS A 152 -15.13 -25.60 -26.71
C HIS A 152 -15.75 -26.65 -27.67
N PRO A 153 -16.97 -26.44 -28.20
CA PRO A 153 -17.69 -27.43 -29.02
C PRO A 153 -16.91 -27.95 -30.24
N THR A 154 -16.12 -27.07 -30.87
CA THR A 154 -15.40 -27.38 -32.12
C THR A 154 -13.89 -27.13 -32.07
N LYS A 155 -13.36 -26.61 -30.96
CA LYS A 155 -11.96 -26.15 -30.85
C LYS A 155 -11.19 -26.80 -29.70
N SER A 156 -11.81 -27.71 -28.94
CA SER A 156 -11.11 -28.43 -27.87
C SER A 156 -9.83 -29.10 -28.40
N GLY A 157 -8.72 -28.91 -27.69
CA GLY A 157 -7.39 -29.37 -28.05
C GLY A 157 -6.61 -28.44 -28.98
N GLN A 158 -7.22 -27.41 -29.56
CA GLN A 158 -6.50 -26.41 -30.36
C GLN A 158 -5.70 -25.47 -29.45
N HIS A 159 -4.55 -25.01 -29.95
CA HIS A 159 -3.75 -23.99 -29.28
C HIS A 159 -4.39 -22.59 -29.44
N ILE A 160 -4.31 -21.78 -28.39
CA ILE A 160 -4.79 -20.38 -28.35
C ILE A 160 -3.78 -19.52 -27.58
N ASP A 161 -3.42 -18.34 -28.11
CA ASP A 161 -2.56 -17.40 -27.38
C ASP A 161 -3.37 -16.58 -26.37
N VAL A 162 -3.24 -16.94 -25.09
CA VAL A 162 -3.84 -16.24 -23.94
C VAL A 162 -2.80 -15.73 -22.95
N ARG A 163 -1.56 -15.51 -23.40
CA ARG A 163 -0.46 -15.01 -22.56
C ARG A 163 -0.78 -13.63 -21.99
N GLY A 164 -0.17 -13.26 -20.86
CA GLY A 164 -0.37 -11.95 -20.21
C GLY A 164 -1.20 -12.08 -18.94
N GLY A 165 -1.73 -10.95 -18.45
CA GLY A 165 -2.59 -10.91 -17.27
C GLY A 165 -1.78 -11.12 -15.99
N TRP A 166 -2.47 -11.50 -14.92
CA TRP A 166 -1.83 -11.73 -13.62
C TRP A 166 -2.01 -13.18 -13.16
N HIS A 167 -1.00 -13.70 -12.48
CA HIS A 167 -1.17 -14.80 -11.53
C HIS A 167 -2.13 -14.32 -10.44
N ASP A 168 -3.13 -15.14 -10.16
CA ASP A 168 -4.27 -14.77 -9.34
C ASP A 168 -3.89 -14.56 -7.86
N ALA A 169 -3.05 -15.45 -7.34
CA ALA A 169 -2.41 -15.34 -6.05
C ALA A 169 -0.97 -15.90 -6.12
N THR A 170 -0.54 -16.72 -5.17
CA THR A 170 0.81 -17.32 -5.20
C THR A 170 0.92 -18.53 -6.11
N ASP A 171 -0.22 -19.15 -6.40
CA ASP A 171 -0.38 -20.06 -7.53
C ASP A 171 -0.24 -19.30 -8.86
N TYR A 172 -0.16 -20.04 -9.97
CA TYR A 172 -0.07 -19.41 -11.30
C TYR A 172 -1.36 -19.49 -12.08
N LEU A 173 -2.47 -19.82 -11.42
CA LEU A 173 -3.79 -19.83 -12.01
C LEU A 173 -4.19 -18.43 -12.43
N GLN A 174 -5.05 -18.33 -13.44
CA GLN A 174 -5.56 -17.05 -13.91
C GLN A 174 -7.06 -17.19 -14.19
N TYR A 175 -7.87 -16.40 -13.50
CA TYR A 175 -9.32 -16.44 -13.62
C TYR A 175 -9.85 -15.14 -14.19
N THR A 176 -10.79 -15.25 -15.12
CA THR A 176 -11.50 -14.09 -15.67
C THR A 176 -12.33 -13.40 -14.60
N THR A 177 -12.91 -14.18 -13.67
CA THR A 177 -13.73 -13.67 -12.56
C THR A 177 -13.00 -12.61 -11.73
N THR A 178 -11.83 -12.92 -11.17
CA THR A 178 -11.01 -12.02 -10.34
C THR A 178 -10.29 -10.97 -11.17
N SER A 179 -9.68 -11.36 -12.30
CA SER A 179 -8.92 -10.43 -13.15
C SER A 179 -9.81 -9.32 -13.73
N ALA A 180 -11.03 -9.64 -14.15
CA ALA A 180 -11.94 -8.62 -14.66
C ALA A 180 -12.44 -7.68 -13.55
N ASN A 181 -12.71 -8.18 -12.34
CA ASN A 181 -13.00 -7.31 -11.20
C ASN A 181 -11.81 -6.39 -10.88
N ALA A 182 -10.59 -6.92 -10.82
CA ALA A 182 -9.38 -6.13 -10.60
C ALA A 182 -9.20 -5.03 -11.67
N ILE A 183 -9.34 -5.37 -12.96
CA ILE A 183 -9.32 -4.41 -14.07
C ILE A 183 -10.35 -3.30 -13.85
N TYR A 184 -11.60 -3.68 -13.53
CA TYR A 184 -12.67 -2.72 -13.30
C TYR A 184 -12.37 -1.78 -12.12
N GLN A 185 -11.86 -2.31 -11.00
CA GLN A 185 -11.53 -1.50 -9.81
C GLN A 185 -10.36 -0.54 -10.07
N LEU A 186 -9.31 -0.96 -10.77
CA LEU A 186 -8.22 -0.08 -11.18
C LEU A 186 -8.72 1.05 -12.10
N MET A 187 -9.54 0.71 -13.11
CA MET A 187 -10.17 1.71 -13.98
C MET A 187 -11.05 2.68 -13.21
N PHE A 188 -11.84 2.17 -12.26
CA PHE A 188 -12.70 2.99 -11.43
C PHE A 188 -11.88 3.94 -10.54
N ALA A 189 -10.81 3.44 -9.90
CA ALA A 189 -9.91 4.25 -9.09
C ALA A 189 -9.28 5.39 -9.89
N TYR A 190 -8.73 5.09 -11.09
CA TYR A 190 -8.18 6.11 -11.98
C TYR A 190 -9.25 7.10 -12.48
N GLN A 191 -10.45 6.62 -12.81
CA GLN A 191 -11.55 7.49 -13.25
C GLN A 191 -11.95 8.49 -12.15
N GLN A 192 -11.97 8.07 -10.88
CA GLN A 192 -12.36 8.94 -9.77
C GLN A 192 -11.24 9.88 -9.32
N ASN A 193 -9.98 9.41 -9.33
CA ASN A 193 -8.86 10.09 -8.68
C ASN A 193 -7.59 10.13 -9.56
N PRO A 194 -7.66 10.57 -10.83
CA PRO A 194 -6.52 10.51 -11.75
C PRO A 194 -5.30 11.30 -11.27
N GLU A 195 -5.49 12.32 -10.44
CA GLU A 195 -4.45 13.18 -9.89
C GLU A 195 -3.56 12.52 -8.83
N THR A 196 -3.92 11.32 -8.38
CA THR A 196 -3.23 10.60 -7.30
C THR A 196 -2.21 9.55 -7.77
N PHE A 197 -2.22 9.24 -9.07
CA PHE A 197 -1.38 8.22 -9.69
C PHE A 197 -0.21 8.86 -10.45
N GLY A 198 1.01 8.41 -10.14
CA GLY A 198 2.26 8.84 -10.78
C GLY A 198 2.59 8.10 -12.08
N ASP A 199 3.75 8.43 -12.64
CA ASP A 199 4.35 7.85 -13.86
C ASP A 199 5.83 7.59 -13.56
N ALA A 200 6.10 6.52 -12.81
CA ALA A 200 7.43 6.13 -12.37
C ALA A 200 7.95 4.89 -13.09
N TYR A 201 7.09 4.17 -13.80
CA TYR A 201 7.40 2.95 -14.53
C TYR A 201 6.94 3.05 -15.98
N ASP A 202 7.63 2.35 -16.87
CA ASP A 202 7.17 2.21 -18.24
C ASP A 202 6.11 1.11 -18.36
N ALA A 203 5.53 0.97 -19.56
CA ALA A 203 4.48 -0.02 -19.82
C ALA A 203 4.94 -1.48 -19.58
N ALA A 204 6.25 -1.76 -19.69
CA ALA A 204 6.81 -3.08 -19.40
C ALA A 204 7.00 -3.32 -17.89
N GLY A 205 6.90 -2.27 -17.07
CA GLY A 205 7.08 -2.28 -15.63
C GLY A 205 8.53 -2.00 -15.19
N HIS A 206 9.37 -1.45 -16.07
CA HIS A 206 10.73 -1.01 -15.70
C HIS A 206 10.70 0.38 -15.10
N LYS A 207 11.64 0.70 -14.20
CA LYS A 207 11.75 2.05 -13.65
C LYS A 207 12.05 3.06 -14.76
N GLY A 208 11.27 4.13 -14.82
CA GLY A 208 11.39 5.22 -15.79
C GLY A 208 10.04 5.62 -16.35
N ALA A 209 9.74 6.91 -16.33
CA ALA A 209 8.47 7.45 -16.83
C ALA A 209 8.31 7.24 -18.36
N ASN A 210 7.10 6.96 -18.83
CA ASN A 210 6.76 6.87 -20.26
C ASN A 210 5.71 7.90 -20.72
N GLY A 211 5.24 8.78 -19.83
CA GLY A 211 4.20 9.76 -20.10
C GLY A 211 2.78 9.24 -19.84
N ILE A 212 2.62 8.03 -19.30
CA ILE A 212 1.34 7.38 -19.01
C ILE A 212 1.31 7.05 -17.51
N PRO A 213 0.24 7.37 -16.77
CA PRO A 213 0.19 7.00 -15.36
C PRO A 213 0.34 5.48 -15.17
N ASP A 214 1.11 5.06 -14.17
CA ASP A 214 1.47 3.65 -13.96
C ASP A 214 0.23 2.74 -13.84
N ILE A 215 -0.84 3.23 -13.21
CA ILE A 215 -2.11 2.51 -13.11
C ILE A 215 -2.76 2.26 -14.48
N VAL A 216 -2.62 3.18 -15.43
CA VAL A 216 -3.19 3.06 -16.78
C VAL A 216 -2.44 1.99 -17.57
N ASP A 217 -1.13 1.89 -17.39
CA ASP A 217 -0.34 0.81 -17.98
C ASP A 217 -0.70 -0.55 -17.37
N GLU A 218 -0.97 -0.62 -16.07
CA GLU A 218 -1.44 -1.85 -15.42
C GLU A 218 -2.86 -2.23 -15.89
N ILE A 219 -3.77 -1.26 -16.04
CA ILE A 219 -5.10 -1.46 -16.64
C ILE A 219 -4.96 -2.01 -18.07
N LYS A 220 -4.05 -1.43 -18.87
CA LYS A 220 -3.79 -1.88 -20.24
C LYS A 220 -3.28 -3.31 -20.27
N TRP A 221 -2.39 -3.69 -19.35
CA TRP A 221 -1.89 -5.05 -19.20
C TRP A 221 -3.01 -6.07 -18.96
N GLY A 222 -3.91 -5.78 -18.02
CA GLY A 222 -5.08 -6.61 -17.75
C GLY A 222 -6.05 -6.68 -18.92
N LEU A 223 -6.36 -5.56 -19.56
CA LEU A 223 -7.28 -5.52 -20.71
C LEU A 223 -6.70 -6.21 -21.95
N ASP A 224 -5.38 -6.21 -22.15
CA ASP A 224 -4.74 -6.99 -23.21
C ASP A 224 -5.01 -8.48 -23.06
N TRP A 225 -4.88 -8.98 -21.82
CA TRP A 225 -5.17 -10.36 -21.49
C TRP A 225 -6.66 -10.68 -21.61
N LEU A 226 -7.53 -9.84 -21.04
CA LEU A 226 -8.98 -10.02 -21.15
C LEU A 226 -9.43 -10.00 -22.62
N ASN A 227 -8.83 -9.16 -23.46
CA ASN A 227 -9.11 -9.17 -24.90
C ASN A 227 -8.71 -10.51 -25.57
N ARG A 228 -7.64 -11.18 -25.13
CA ARG A 228 -7.24 -12.52 -25.61
C ARG A 228 -8.17 -13.62 -25.11
N MET A 229 -8.71 -13.47 -23.89
CA MET A 229 -9.73 -14.37 -23.33
C MET A 229 -11.11 -14.22 -23.98
N ASN A 230 -11.27 -13.28 -24.92
CA ASN A 230 -12.43 -13.17 -25.80
C ASN A 230 -11.99 -12.98 -27.28
N PRO A 231 -11.44 -14.02 -27.94
CA PRO A 231 -10.78 -13.88 -29.24
C PRO A 231 -11.75 -13.61 -30.40
N ALA A 232 -13.03 -13.97 -30.24
CA ALA A 232 -14.06 -13.79 -31.25
C ALA A 232 -15.42 -13.53 -30.58
N LYS A 233 -16.37 -13.03 -31.37
CA LYS A 233 -17.76 -12.87 -30.93
C LYS A 233 -18.33 -14.21 -30.45
N GLY A 234 -18.92 -14.23 -29.26
CA GLY A 234 -19.50 -15.43 -28.67
C GLY A 234 -18.51 -16.40 -28.04
N GLU A 235 -17.22 -16.08 -28.00
CA GLU A 235 -16.18 -16.97 -27.49
C GLU A 235 -15.53 -16.39 -26.23
N LEU A 236 -15.90 -16.92 -25.06
CA LEU A 236 -15.42 -16.46 -23.74
C LEU A 236 -14.69 -17.60 -23.04
N TYR A 237 -13.60 -17.27 -22.34
CA TYR A 237 -12.84 -18.21 -21.53
C TYR A 237 -12.85 -17.77 -20.06
N ASN A 238 -13.01 -18.74 -19.15
CA ASN A 238 -13.17 -18.46 -17.71
C ASN A 238 -11.87 -18.57 -16.91
N GLN A 239 -10.97 -19.47 -17.31
CA GLN A 239 -9.73 -19.71 -16.59
C GLN A 239 -8.61 -20.28 -17.47
N ILE A 240 -7.38 -20.07 -17.03
CA ILE A 240 -6.16 -20.74 -17.52
C ILE A 240 -5.63 -21.61 -16.38
N ALA A 241 -5.20 -22.82 -16.73
CA ALA A 241 -4.76 -23.85 -15.80
C ALA A 241 -5.86 -24.34 -14.84
N ASP A 242 -5.45 -25.16 -13.88
CA ASP A 242 -6.26 -25.72 -12.79
C ASP A 242 -5.34 -26.17 -11.65
N ASP A 243 -5.91 -26.60 -10.54
CA ASP A 243 -5.25 -26.95 -9.28
C ASP A 243 -4.13 -28.02 -9.36
N ARG A 244 -3.88 -28.61 -10.53
CA ARG A 244 -2.60 -29.28 -10.80
C ARG A 244 -1.40 -28.35 -10.63
N ASP A 245 -1.60 -27.04 -10.74
CA ASP A 245 -0.62 -26.00 -10.44
C ASP A 245 -0.05 -26.09 -9.02
N HIS A 246 -0.81 -26.62 -8.06
CA HIS A 246 -0.40 -26.76 -6.66
C HIS A 246 0.59 -27.92 -6.44
N SER A 247 1.59 -28.03 -7.32
CA SER A 247 2.65 -29.04 -7.29
C SER A 247 3.90 -28.55 -6.57
N GLY A 248 3.74 -27.61 -5.63
CA GLY A 248 4.80 -27.03 -4.80
C GLY A 248 5.20 -25.61 -5.17
N MET A 249 5.80 -24.91 -4.21
CA MET A 249 6.34 -23.56 -4.37
C MET A 249 7.48 -23.55 -5.38
N ARG A 250 7.43 -22.63 -6.35
CA ARG A 250 8.46 -22.45 -7.38
C ARG A 250 8.50 -21.00 -7.82
N LEU A 251 9.31 -20.67 -8.82
CA LEU A 251 9.18 -19.38 -9.52
C LEU A 251 8.37 -19.60 -10.79
N PRO A 252 7.58 -18.61 -11.26
CA PRO A 252 6.72 -18.80 -12.43
C PRO A 252 7.52 -19.06 -13.71
N ASN A 253 8.71 -18.48 -13.85
CA ASN A 253 9.62 -18.76 -14.98
C ASN A 253 10.31 -20.14 -14.89
N LYS A 254 10.15 -20.85 -13.77
CA LYS A 254 10.63 -22.22 -13.54
C LYS A 254 9.48 -23.21 -13.41
N ASP A 255 8.27 -22.81 -13.76
CA ASP A 255 7.11 -23.69 -13.71
C ASP A 255 7.17 -24.75 -14.81
N LEU A 256 7.26 -26.02 -14.38
CA LEU A 256 7.32 -27.19 -15.26
C LEU A 256 6.11 -28.12 -15.08
N VAL A 257 5.03 -27.66 -14.45
CA VAL A 257 3.81 -28.49 -14.28
C VAL A 257 3.31 -28.95 -15.64
N ASP A 258 3.01 -30.25 -15.74
CA ASP A 258 2.50 -30.88 -16.95
C ASP A 258 1.00 -31.14 -16.84
N TYR A 259 0.24 -30.48 -17.71
CA TYR A 259 -1.21 -30.62 -17.81
C TYR A 259 -1.65 -31.67 -18.85
N GLY A 260 -0.71 -32.43 -19.42
CA GLY A 260 -0.91 -33.40 -20.50
C GLY A 260 -0.35 -32.96 -21.86
N TYR A 261 0.45 -31.89 -21.89
CA TYR A 261 1.03 -31.31 -23.11
C TYR A 261 2.57 -31.36 -23.11
N GLY A 262 3.18 -31.91 -22.06
CA GLY A 262 4.61 -31.92 -21.78
C GLY A 262 5.00 -30.90 -20.70
N PRO A 263 6.11 -31.12 -19.95
CA PRO A 263 6.53 -30.25 -18.87
C PRO A 263 6.71 -28.78 -19.30
N GLY A 264 5.90 -27.88 -18.72
CA GLY A 264 5.92 -26.45 -19.05
C GLY A 264 5.50 -26.13 -20.50
N LYS A 265 4.87 -27.04 -21.24
CA LYS A 265 4.55 -26.88 -22.68
C LYS A 265 3.13 -26.38 -22.98
N GLY A 266 2.41 -25.89 -21.97
CA GLY A 266 1.13 -25.21 -22.12
C GLY A 266 0.13 -25.64 -21.06
N ARG A 267 -0.89 -24.80 -20.87
CA ARG A 267 -1.89 -24.95 -19.81
C ARG A 267 -3.30 -25.03 -20.42
N PRO A 268 -4.24 -25.75 -19.80
CA PRO A 268 -5.63 -25.82 -20.27
C PRO A 268 -6.30 -24.45 -20.16
N VAL A 269 -7.09 -24.07 -21.16
CA VAL A 269 -7.85 -22.83 -21.22
C VAL A 269 -9.33 -23.19 -21.33
N TYR A 270 -10.09 -22.88 -20.28
CA TYR A 270 -11.43 -23.41 -20.11
C TYR A 270 -12.47 -22.47 -20.73
N PHE A 271 -13.18 -22.98 -21.72
CA PHE A 271 -14.25 -22.27 -22.40
C PHE A 271 -15.48 -22.09 -21.48
N CYS A 272 -16.16 -20.95 -21.57
CA CYS A 272 -17.46 -20.72 -20.92
C CYS A 272 -18.56 -21.50 -21.66
N SER A 273 -18.73 -22.78 -21.37
CA SER A 273 -19.78 -23.62 -21.96
C SER A 273 -21.19 -23.18 -21.55
N GLY A 274 -21.34 -22.71 -20.31
CA GLY A 274 -22.62 -22.52 -19.63
C GLY A 274 -23.18 -23.79 -18.98
N GLU A 275 -22.40 -24.87 -18.98
CA GLU A 275 -22.77 -26.19 -18.46
C GLU A 275 -21.73 -26.66 -17.43
N PRO A 276 -22.11 -27.50 -16.43
CA PRO A 276 -21.17 -28.09 -15.50
C PRO A 276 -19.96 -28.74 -16.17
N GLN A 277 -18.77 -28.47 -15.65
CA GLN A 277 -17.51 -28.99 -16.19
C GLN A 277 -16.90 -30.01 -15.22
N VAL A 278 -16.53 -31.19 -15.75
CA VAL A 278 -15.98 -32.33 -14.97
C VAL A 278 -14.51 -32.57 -15.29
N ARG A 279 -13.64 -32.37 -14.30
CA ARG A 279 -12.22 -32.71 -14.45
C ARG A 279 -11.77 -33.56 -13.25
N GLY A 280 -11.10 -34.68 -13.53
CA GLY A 280 -10.82 -35.66 -12.50
C GLY A 280 -12.11 -36.25 -11.92
N THR A 281 -12.26 -36.20 -10.60
CA THR A 281 -13.45 -36.67 -9.88
C THR A 281 -14.40 -35.55 -9.44
N TYR A 282 -14.08 -34.30 -9.75
CA TYR A 282 -14.82 -33.12 -9.30
C TYR A 282 -15.61 -32.49 -10.44
N MET A 283 -16.77 -31.92 -10.10
CA MET A 283 -17.68 -31.24 -11.02
C MET A 283 -18.07 -29.91 -10.39
N ASN A 284 -18.00 -28.83 -11.17
CA ASN A 284 -18.49 -27.52 -10.73
C ASN A 284 -20.02 -27.39 -10.93
N ALA A 285 -20.62 -26.34 -10.35
CA ALA A 285 -22.04 -26.05 -10.42
C ALA A 285 -22.36 -24.91 -11.41
N THR A 286 -21.64 -24.84 -12.53
CA THR A 286 -21.90 -23.85 -13.59
C THR A 286 -23.34 -23.97 -14.09
N THR A 287 -24.04 -22.84 -14.20
CA THR A 287 -25.43 -22.76 -14.66
C THR A 287 -25.62 -21.87 -15.89
N GLY A 288 -24.59 -21.11 -16.27
CA GLY A 288 -24.64 -20.20 -17.41
C GLY A 288 -23.31 -19.52 -17.66
N VAL A 289 -23.31 -18.45 -18.47
CA VAL A 289 -22.11 -17.67 -18.80
C VAL A 289 -22.22 -16.21 -18.37
N ALA A 290 -23.35 -15.83 -17.76
CA ALA A 290 -23.70 -14.43 -17.55
C ALA A 290 -22.79 -13.72 -16.56
N SER A 291 -22.32 -14.40 -15.51
CA SER A 291 -21.38 -13.79 -14.55
C SER A 291 -20.07 -13.37 -15.24
N THR A 292 -19.47 -14.25 -16.04
CA THR A 292 -18.27 -13.92 -16.83
C THR A 292 -18.57 -12.91 -17.94
N ALA A 293 -19.69 -13.05 -18.66
CA ALA A 293 -20.06 -12.17 -19.76
C ALA A 293 -20.30 -10.72 -19.32
N GLY A 294 -20.95 -10.51 -18.17
CA GLY A 294 -21.15 -9.19 -17.56
C GLY A 294 -19.82 -8.51 -17.23
N LYS A 295 -18.85 -9.26 -16.70
CA LYS A 295 -17.49 -8.78 -16.41
C LYS A 295 -16.71 -8.39 -17.67
N PHE A 296 -16.78 -9.17 -18.75
CA PHE A 296 -16.22 -8.77 -20.04
C PHE A 296 -16.85 -7.47 -20.56
N ALA A 297 -18.18 -7.40 -20.54
CA ALA A 297 -18.91 -6.26 -21.04
C ALA A 297 -18.59 -4.96 -20.29
N SER A 298 -18.60 -5.01 -18.94
CA SER A 298 -18.29 -3.86 -18.10
C SER A 298 -16.85 -3.38 -18.29
N CYS A 299 -15.88 -4.31 -18.33
CA CYS A 299 -14.48 -3.97 -18.54
C CYS A 299 -14.21 -3.40 -19.92
N PHE A 300 -14.79 -3.96 -20.99
CA PHE A 300 -14.59 -3.45 -22.34
C PHE A 300 -15.28 -2.10 -22.56
N ALA A 301 -16.47 -1.88 -21.99
CA ALA A 301 -17.18 -0.61 -22.09
C ALA A 301 -16.43 0.52 -21.36
N LEU A 302 -16.04 0.30 -20.09
CA LEU A 302 -15.30 1.31 -19.32
C LEU A 302 -13.86 1.46 -19.82
N GLY A 303 -13.21 0.36 -20.19
CA GLY A 303 -11.83 0.36 -20.70
C GLY A 303 -11.69 1.12 -22.01
N ALA A 304 -12.70 1.09 -22.88
CA ALA A 304 -12.70 1.91 -24.09
C ALA A 304 -12.72 3.42 -23.76
N GLU A 305 -13.40 3.84 -22.68
CA GLU A 305 -13.40 5.23 -22.22
C GLU A 305 -12.05 5.62 -21.60
N VAL A 306 -11.57 4.82 -20.64
CA VAL A 306 -10.35 5.09 -19.86
C VAL A 306 -9.09 5.08 -20.74
N LEU A 307 -8.99 4.14 -21.68
CA LEU A 307 -7.81 4.00 -22.52
C LEU A 307 -7.82 4.91 -23.75
N GLN A 308 -8.92 5.58 -24.10
CA GLN A 308 -9.00 6.40 -25.31
C GLN A 308 -7.87 7.45 -25.43
N PRO A 309 -7.48 8.17 -24.35
CA PRO A 309 -6.44 9.20 -24.44
C PRO A 309 -5.03 8.65 -24.68
N PHE A 310 -4.80 7.37 -24.38
CA PHE A 310 -3.47 6.75 -24.32
C PHE A 310 -3.29 5.69 -25.42
N TYR A 311 -4.33 4.90 -25.69
CA TYR A 311 -4.33 3.74 -26.58
C TYR A 311 -5.60 3.70 -27.46
N PRO A 312 -5.83 4.70 -28.33
CA PRO A 312 -7.12 4.89 -29.02
C PRO A 312 -7.54 3.72 -29.92
N GLU A 313 -6.60 3.09 -30.63
CA GLU A 313 -6.91 1.93 -31.49
C GLU A 313 -7.36 0.72 -30.68
N PHE A 314 -6.69 0.47 -29.55
CA PHE A 314 -7.04 -0.63 -28.65
C PHE A 314 -8.38 -0.36 -27.95
N ALA A 315 -8.60 0.88 -27.51
CA ALA A 315 -9.87 1.33 -26.93
C ALA A 315 -11.05 1.10 -27.90
N GLN A 316 -10.89 1.46 -29.18
CA GLN A 316 -11.89 1.20 -30.21
C GLN A 316 -12.16 -0.30 -30.38
N LYS A 317 -11.10 -1.12 -30.43
CA LYS A 317 -11.19 -2.57 -30.59
C LYS A 317 -11.99 -3.23 -29.47
N ILE A 318 -11.67 -2.94 -28.21
CA ILE A 318 -12.37 -3.56 -27.07
C ILE A 318 -13.79 -3.00 -26.92
N GLY A 319 -14.00 -1.71 -27.17
CA GLY A 319 -15.33 -1.08 -27.12
C GLY A 319 -16.32 -1.73 -28.10
N ALA A 320 -15.86 -2.12 -29.29
CA ALA A 320 -16.68 -2.84 -30.27
C ALA A 320 -17.11 -4.25 -29.81
N LYS A 321 -16.42 -4.83 -28.83
CA LYS A 321 -16.71 -6.18 -28.30
C LYS A 321 -17.63 -6.17 -27.08
N ALA A 322 -17.84 -5.01 -26.45
CA ALA A 322 -18.55 -4.91 -25.17
C ALA A 322 -19.99 -5.44 -25.25
N ASP A 323 -20.77 -4.99 -26.26
CA ASP A 323 -22.14 -5.48 -26.44
C ASP A 323 -22.16 -6.96 -26.85
N ASP A 324 -21.25 -7.38 -27.72
CA ASP A 324 -21.16 -8.78 -28.16
C ASP A 324 -20.94 -9.74 -26.99
N ALA A 325 -20.07 -9.39 -26.04
CA ALA A 325 -19.89 -10.16 -24.81
C ALA A 325 -21.16 -10.16 -23.95
N TYR A 326 -21.77 -8.99 -23.74
CA TYR A 326 -22.99 -8.85 -22.95
C TYR A 326 -24.16 -9.69 -23.49
N GLN A 327 -24.33 -9.74 -24.81
CA GLN A 327 -25.40 -10.55 -25.42
C GLN A 327 -25.23 -12.05 -25.16
N GLU A 328 -24.02 -12.56 -24.91
CA GLU A 328 -23.84 -13.97 -24.51
C GLU A 328 -24.43 -14.27 -23.13
N GLY A 329 -24.27 -13.33 -22.18
CA GLY A 329 -24.89 -13.45 -20.85
C GLY A 329 -26.43 -13.42 -20.92
N ILE A 330 -27.01 -12.64 -21.85
CA ILE A 330 -28.45 -12.67 -22.11
C ILE A 330 -28.90 -14.03 -22.65
N LYS A 331 -28.14 -14.62 -23.58
CA LYS A 331 -28.48 -15.90 -24.21
C LYS A 331 -28.38 -17.08 -23.23
N LYS A 332 -27.43 -17.02 -22.30
CA LYS A 332 -27.14 -18.10 -21.34
C LYS A 332 -27.03 -17.54 -19.91
N PRO A 333 -28.18 -17.18 -19.30
CA PRO A 333 -28.21 -16.69 -17.92
C PRO A 333 -27.68 -17.74 -16.94
N GLY A 334 -27.06 -17.31 -15.84
CA GLY A 334 -26.45 -18.19 -14.85
C GLY A 334 -24.97 -17.88 -14.61
N ALA A 335 -24.41 -18.47 -13.56
CA ALA A 335 -23.02 -18.26 -13.14
C ALA A 335 -22.08 -19.28 -13.80
N CYS A 336 -20.86 -18.85 -14.10
CA CYS A 336 -19.78 -19.67 -14.65
C CYS A 336 -18.69 -19.90 -13.60
N GLN A 337 -18.65 -21.10 -13.02
CA GLN A 337 -17.68 -21.44 -11.99
C GLN A 337 -16.34 -21.86 -12.59
N THR A 338 -15.30 -21.77 -11.78
CA THR A 338 -13.99 -22.35 -12.13
C THR A 338 -14.03 -23.87 -12.05
N ALA A 339 -13.03 -24.53 -12.61
CA ALA A 339 -12.89 -25.98 -12.68
C ALA A 339 -11.61 -26.43 -11.99
N SER A 340 -11.70 -27.56 -11.30
CA SER A 340 -10.61 -28.19 -10.55
C SER A 340 -10.48 -29.67 -10.92
N VAL A 341 -9.29 -30.24 -10.77
CA VAL A 341 -8.94 -31.63 -11.10
C VAL A 341 -8.62 -32.47 -9.85
N LYS A 342 -7.80 -31.94 -8.92
CA LYS A 342 -7.22 -32.71 -7.80
C LYS A 342 -7.92 -32.46 -6.45
N SER A 343 -8.65 -31.37 -6.30
CA SER A 343 -9.22 -30.90 -5.04
C SER A 343 -10.65 -30.37 -5.21
N PRO A 344 -11.44 -30.31 -4.13
CA PRO A 344 -12.80 -29.79 -4.20
C PRO A 344 -12.87 -28.25 -4.26
N TYR A 345 -11.74 -27.54 -4.15
CA TYR A 345 -11.72 -26.08 -4.07
C TYR A 345 -11.84 -25.47 -5.47
N ILE A 346 -12.80 -24.59 -5.63
CA ILE A 346 -13.04 -23.76 -6.81
C ILE A 346 -13.53 -22.38 -6.36
N TYR A 347 -13.55 -21.41 -7.26
CA TYR A 347 -14.40 -20.23 -7.13
C TYR A 347 -15.84 -20.60 -7.47
N GLU A 348 -16.68 -20.62 -6.44
CA GLU A 348 -18.04 -21.14 -6.42
C GLU A 348 -19.10 -20.06 -6.69
N GLU A 349 -18.77 -19.07 -7.51
CA GLU A 349 -19.68 -17.99 -7.90
C GLU A 349 -21.06 -18.57 -8.28
N ASP A 350 -22.11 -18.15 -7.56
CA ASP A 350 -23.50 -18.54 -7.80
C ASP A 350 -24.40 -17.34 -8.11
N ASN A 351 -23.83 -16.13 -8.04
CA ASN A 351 -24.44 -14.90 -8.50
C ASN A 351 -23.98 -14.51 -9.89
N TRP A 352 -24.83 -13.80 -10.61
CA TRP A 352 -24.52 -13.29 -11.97
C TRP A 352 -25.28 -12.01 -12.32
N VAL A 353 -26.28 -11.63 -11.52
CA VAL A 353 -27.13 -10.49 -11.84
C VAL A 353 -26.44 -9.17 -11.56
N ASP A 354 -25.55 -9.12 -10.57
CA ASP A 354 -24.66 -7.99 -10.30
C ASP A 354 -23.70 -7.70 -11.47
N ASP A 355 -23.09 -8.74 -12.05
CA ASP A 355 -22.23 -8.63 -13.22
C ASP A 355 -22.99 -8.11 -14.43
N MET A 356 -24.16 -8.69 -14.70
CA MET A 356 -25.02 -8.27 -15.80
C MET A 356 -25.60 -6.88 -15.58
N GLN A 357 -25.89 -6.50 -14.33
CA GLN A 357 -26.27 -5.14 -13.97
C GLN A 357 -25.15 -4.16 -14.29
N LEU A 358 -23.92 -4.46 -13.87
CA LEU A 358 -22.77 -3.60 -14.12
C LEU A 358 -22.47 -3.48 -15.62
N GLY A 359 -22.45 -4.60 -16.34
CA GLY A 359 -22.29 -4.61 -17.80
C GLY A 359 -23.34 -3.76 -18.50
N ALA A 360 -24.61 -3.88 -18.10
CA ALA A 360 -25.69 -3.06 -18.64
C ALA A 360 -25.54 -1.57 -18.30
N ALA A 361 -25.15 -1.25 -17.06
CA ALA A 361 -24.94 0.13 -16.64
C ALA A 361 -23.80 0.81 -17.43
N GLU A 362 -22.69 0.10 -17.66
CA GLU A 362 -21.57 0.62 -18.46
C GLU A 362 -21.92 0.73 -19.95
N LEU A 363 -22.64 -0.24 -20.51
CA LEU A 363 -23.16 -0.14 -21.89
C LEU A 363 -24.14 1.02 -22.06
N TYR A 364 -25.00 1.28 -21.08
CA TYR A 364 -25.85 2.47 -21.09
C TYR A 364 -25.01 3.75 -21.05
N ARG A 365 -23.97 3.81 -20.20
CA ARG A 365 -23.07 4.97 -20.15
C ARG A 365 -22.40 5.22 -21.50
N ALA A 366 -21.90 4.18 -22.15
CA ALA A 366 -21.20 4.25 -23.43
C ALA A 366 -22.13 4.58 -24.62
N THR A 367 -23.32 4.00 -24.67
CA THR A 367 -24.19 4.05 -25.87
C THR A 367 -25.40 4.98 -25.74
N LYS A 368 -25.79 5.32 -24.51
CA LYS A 368 -27.07 5.99 -24.17
C LYS A 368 -28.33 5.24 -24.62
N ASN A 369 -28.22 3.95 -24.97
CA ASN A 369 -29.37 3.16 -25.38
C ASN A 369 -30.23 2.78 -24.15
N PRO A 370 -31.50 3.23 -24.07
CA PRO A 370 -32.34 3.03 -22.89
C PRO A 370 -32.60 1.56 -22.53
N LYS A 371 -32.49 0.64 -23.50
CA LYS A 371 -32.62 -0.80 -23.25
C LYS A 371 -31.66 -1.29 -22.16
N TYR A 372 -30.40 -0.85 -22.19
CA TYR A 372 -29.43 -1.27 -21.18
C TYR A 372 -29.73 -0.67 -19.81
N LEU A 373 -30.28 0.55 -19.75
CA LEU A 373 -30.74 1.12 -18.49
C LEU A 373 -31.88 0.28 -17.90
N GLU A 374 -32.87 -0.09 -18.69
CA GLU A 374 -33.98 -0.96 -18.25
C GLU A 374 -33.46 -2.32 -17.72
N GLN A 375 -32.49 -2.92 -18.42
CA GLN A 375 -31.86 -4.16 -18.01
C GLN A 375 -31.06 -4.01 -16.70
N ALA A 376 -30.24 -2.96 -16.57
CA ALA A 376 -29.50 -2.68 -15.35
C ALA A 376 -30.45 -2.55 -14.14
N ILE A 377 -31.58 -1.85 -14.32
CA ILE A 377 -32.60 -1.70 -13.26
C ILE A 377 -33.23 -3.05 -12.91
N ALA A 378 -33.54 -3.88 -13.91
CA ALA A 378 -34.13 -5.20 -13.67
C ALA A 378 -33.20 -6.10 -12.87
N TYR A 379 -31.93 -6.20 -13.28
CA TYR A 379 -30.92 -7.00 -12.58
C TYR A 379 -30.65 -6.50 -11.15
N GLY A 380 -30.55 -5.18 -10.97
CA GLY A 380 -30.36 -4.61 -9.63
C GLY A 380 -31.56 -4.77 -8.70
N ARG A 381 -32.75 -5.05 -9.23
CA ARG A 381 -33.93 -5.45 -8.44
C ARG A 381 -33.95 -6.95 -8.14
N SER A 382 -33.27 -7.77 -8.93
CA SER A 382 -33.11 -9.21 -8.67
C SER A 382 -32.15 -9.48 -7.52
N GLU A 383 -31.11 -8.64 -7.36
CA GLU A 383 -30.28 -8.60 -6.16
C GLU A 383 -30.28 -7.19 -5.53
N PRO A 384 -31.23 -6.88 -4.64
CA PRO A 384 -31.21 -5.62 -3.93
C PRO A 384 -30.01 -5.48 -2.97
N VAL A 385 -29.51 -6.58 -2.41
CA VAL A 385 -28.40 -6.60 -1.45
C VAL A 385 -27.56 -7.84 -1.69
N THR A 386 -26.24 -7.67 -1.84
CA THR A 386 -25.31 -8.79 -1.97
C THR A 386 -25.37 -9.66 -0.70
N PRO A 387 -25.67 -10.97 -0.81
CA PRO A 387 -26.14 -11.75 0.35
C PRO A 387 -25.16 -11.89 1.51
N TRP A 388 -23.85 -11.81 1.28
CA TRP A 388 -22.86 -11.94 2.35
C TRP A 388 -22.97 -10.82 3.40
N MET A 389 -23.51 -9.65 3.04
CA MET A 389 -23.64 -8.49 3.93
C MET A 389 -24.67 -8.76 5.03
N GLY A 390 -24.20 -9.29 6.15
CA GLY A 390 -24.99 -9.77 7.29
C GLY A 390 -24.94 -11.29 7.50
N ALA A 391 -24.34 -12.07 6.60
CA ALA A 391 -24.19 -13.52 6.74
C ALA A 391 -23.03 -13.90 7.68
N ASP A 392 -23.07 -15.11 8.23
CA ASP A 392 -21.99 -15.72 9.04
C ASP A 392 -21.10 -16.68 8.25
N SER A 393 -21.54 -17.10 7.06
CA SER A 393 -20.80 -18.04 6.23
C SER A 393 -21.12 -17.81 4.76
N ALA A 394 -20.17 -18.19 3.91
CA ALA A 394 -20.32 -18.29 2.48
C ALA A 394 -19.39 -19.39 1.97
N ARG A 395 -19.69 -19.96 0.80
CA ARG A 395 -18.71 -20.77 0.07
C ARG A 395 -17.67 -19.87 -0.59
N HIS A 396 -16.57 -20.45 -1.04
CA HIS A 396 -15.44 -19.69 -1.58
C HIS A 396 -15.87 -18.92 -2.84
N TYR A 397 -15.78 -17.59 -2.83
CA TYR A 397 -16.25 -16.70 -3.91
C TYR A 397 -17.74 -16.83 -4.29
N GLN A 398 -18.58 -17.36 -3.40
CA GLN A 398 -20.00 -17.64 -3.69
C GLN A 398 -20.76 -16.42 -4.25
N TRP A 399 -20.63 -15.28 -3.58
CA TRP A 399 -21.31 -14.02 -3.93
C TRP A 399 -20.28 -12.98 -4.35
N TYR A 400 -19.57 -13.30 -5.43
CA TYR A 400 -18.56 -12.44 -6.05
C TYR A 400 -19.14 -11.74 -7.29
N PRO A 401 -18.70 -10.50 -7.62
CA PRO A 401 -17.83 -9.62 -6.84
C PRO A 401 -18.42 -9.23 -5.49
N PHE A 402 -17.58 -9.05 -4.46
CA PHE A 402 -18.04 -8.79 -3.08
C PHE A 402 -18.79 -7.44 -2.90
N MET A 403 -18.89 -6.62 -3.93
CA MET A 403 -19.74 -5.43 -3.96
C MET A 403 -20.28 -5.20 -5.37
N ASN A 404 -21.58 -4.89 -5.45
CA ASN A 404 -22.25 -4.59 -6.71
C ASN A 404 -22.08 -3.11 -7.11
N MET A 405 -21.09 -2.83 -7.98
CA MET A 405 -20.85 -1.50 -8.55
C MET A 405 -21.99 -0.98 -9.44
N GLY A 406 -22.85 -1.87 -9.93
CA GLY A 406 -24.05 -1.51 -10.68
C GLY A 406 -25.04 -0.69 -9.84
N HIS A 407 -25.15 -0.97 -8.54
CA HIS A 407 -25.98 -0.18 -7.62
C HIS A 407 -25.50 1.27 -7.54
N TYR A 408 -24.20 1.48 -7.41
CA TYR A 408 -23.60 2.81 -7.41
C TYR A 408 -23.91 3.57 -8.70
N ARG A 409 -23.75 2.94 -9.87
CA ARG A 409 -24.08 3.57 -11.16
C ARG A 409 -25.54 4.02 -11.25
N LEU A 410 -26.47 3.22 -10.74
CA LEU A 410 -27.90 3.56 -10.74
C LEU A 410 -28.27 4.59 -9.65
N ALA A 411 -27.56 4.59 -8.53
CA ALA A 411 -27.69 5.59 -7.47
C ALA A 411 -27.32 7.00 -7.94
N GLN A 412 -26.40 7.13 -8.89
CA GLN A 412 -25.95 8.42 -9.47
C GLN A 412 -26.87 8.98 -10.57
N THR A 413 -27.97 8.32 -10.90
CA THR A 413 -28.84 8.78 -11.98
C THR A 413 -29.64 10.04 -11.62
N ASN A 414 -29.97 10.87 -12.62
CA ASN A 414 -30.81 12.06 -12.43
C ASN A 414 -32.28 11.73 -12.09
N ASN A 415 -32.70 10.46 -12.18
CA ASN A 415 -34.04 10.04 -11.80
C ASN A 415 -34.10 9.84 -10.27
N LYS A 416 -34.65 10.83 -9.56
CA LYS A 416 -34.72 10.82 -8.09
C LYS A 416 -35.32 9.55 -7.49
N ARG A 417 -36.37 8.99 -8.11
CA ARG A 417 -37.00 7.75 -7.62
C ARG A 417 -36.04 6.57 -7.73
N LEU A 418 -35.37 6.45 -8.86
CA LEU A 418 -34.40 5.39 -9.14
C LEU A 418 -33.15 5.53 -8.27
N SER A 419 -32.57 6.72 -8.23
CA SER A 419 -31.45 7.05 -7.36
C SER A 419 -31.75 6.69 -5.90
N SER A 420 -32.91 7.11 -5.38
CA SER A 420 -33.32 6.77 -4.01
C SER A 420 -33.49 5.26 -3.78
N GLU A 421 -33.91 4.50 -4.80
CA GLU A 421 -34.05 3.05 -4.72
C GLU A 421 -32.68 2.37 -4.53
N PHE A 422 -31.73 2.70 -5.38
CA PHE A 422 -30.40 2.08 -5.32
C PHE A 422 -29.53 2.60 -4.17
N ILE A 423 -29.75 3.84 -3.72
CA ILE A 423 -29.19 4.34 -2.45
C ILE A 423 -29.68 3.48 -1.27
N ARG A 424 -30.98 3.13 -1.22
CA ARG A 424 -31.50 2.24 -0.17
C ARG A 424 -30.88 0.85 -0.22
N ASN A 425 -30.69 0.29 -1.41
CA ASN A 425 -30.03 -1.01 -1.61
C ASN A 425 -28.61 -1.02 -1.03
N MET A 426 -27.79 -0.02 -1.40
CA MET A 426 -26.45 0.16 -0.85
C MET A 426 -26.47 0.29 0.68
N ARG A 427 -27.37 1.13 1.21
CA ARG A 427 -27.53 1.34 2.65
C ARG A 427 -27.91 0.07 3.39
N THR A 428 -28.80 -0.76 2.84
CA THR A 428 -29.24 -1.98 3.52
C THR A 428 -28.09 -2.97 3.72
N GLY A 429 -27.19 -3.13 2.75
CA GLY A 429 -25.98 -3.95 2.93
C GLY A 429 -25.04 -3.40 4.01
N ILE A 430 -24.80 -2.08 4.00
CA ILE A 430 -23.99 -1.40 5.02
C ILE A 430 -24.62 -1.59 6.41
N GLN A 431 -25.93 -1.37 6.53
CA GLN A 431 -26.66 -1.48 7.80
C GLN A 431 -26.56 -2.90 8.39
N ARG A 432 -26.78 -3.94 7.59
CA ARG A 432 -26.68 -5.34 8.06
C ARG A 432 -25.29 -5.68 8.56
N THR A 433 -24.26 -5.14 7.91
CA THR A 433 -22.87 -5.32 8.33
C THR A 433 -22.59 -4.53 9.60
N TYR A 434 -23.11 -3.31 9.70
CA TYR A 434 -22.98 -2.44 10.88
C TYR A 434 -23.64 -3.03 12.12
N GLU A 435 -24.82 -3.64 11.98
CA GLU A 435 -25.53 -4.32 13.07
C GLU A 435 -24.67 -5.42 13.73
N LYS A 436 -23.81 -6.10 12.95
CA LYS A 436 -22.82 -7.05 13.47
C LYS A 436 -21.56 -6.36 13.98
N ALA A 437 -21.13 -5.32 13.28
CA ALA A 437 -19.89 -4.61 13.59
C ALA A 437 -19.91 -3.99 15.00
N VAL A 438 -21.06 -3.47 15.46
CA VAL A 438 -21.20 -2.87 16.80
C VAL A 438 -21.01 -3.87 17.95
N GLU A 439 -21.05 -5.18 17.69
CA GLU A 439 -20.73 -6.24 18.66
C GLU A 439 -19.22 -6.46 18.83
N SER A 440 -18.41 -5.98 17.86
CA SER A 440 -16.95 -6.09 17.88
C SER A 440 -16.32 -4.83 18.48
N PRO A 441 -15.34 -4.95 19.40
CA PRO A 441 -14.59 -3.78 19.89
C PRO A 441 -13.83 -3.05 18.78
N PHE A 442 -13.58 -3.73 17.66
CA PHE A 442 -12.94 -3.17 16.47
C PHE A 442 -13.92 -2.60 15.44
N LEU A 443 -15.24 -2.67 15.67
CA LEU A 443 -16.25 -2.22 14.71
C LEU A 443 -16.09 -2.89 13.33
N HIS A 444 -15.68 -4.17 13.35
CA HIS A 444 -15.46 -5.01 12.18
C HIS A 444 -16.56 -6.08 12.11
N GLY A 445 -17.51 -5.89 11.19
CA GLY A 445 -18.71 -6.74 11.03
C GLY A 445 -18.62 -7.71 9.85
N ILE A 446 -17.43 -7.92 9.30
CA ILE A 446 -17.21 -8.79 8.15
C ILE A 446 -17.14 -10.25 8.62
N PRO A 447 -17.78 -11.21 7.92
CA PRO A 447 -17.62 -12.62 8.25
C PRO A 447 -16.16 -13.06 8.05
N TYR A 448 -15.61 -13.81 9.01
CA TYR A 448 -14.24 -14.32 8.96
C TYR A 448 -14.17 -15.59 8.10
N ILE A 449 -14.42 -15.44 6.80
CA ILE A 449 -14.24 -16.50 5.80
C ILE A 449 -12.96 -16.25 5.00
N TRP A 450 -12.54 -17.21 4.19
CA TRP A 450 -11.39 -17.03 3.29
C TRP A 450 -11.59 -15.77 2.43
N CYS A 451 -10.55 -14.92 2.35
CA CYS A 451 -10.56 -13.60 1.74
C CYS A 451 -11.34 -12.52 2.52
N SER A 452 -11.45 -12.62 3.86
CA SER A 452 -12.19 -11.63 4.68
C SER A 452 -11.68 -10.19 4.53
N ASN A 453 -10.41 -9.98 4.23
CA ASN A 453 -9.89 -8.65 3.91
C ASN A 453 -10.40 -8.16 2.54
N ASN A 454 -10.62 -9.02 1.54
CA ASN A 454 -11.23 -8.63 0.27
C ASN A 454 -12.67 -8.12 0.51
N LEU A 455 -13.44 -8.80 1.37
CA LEU A 455 -14.76 -8.33 1.80
C LEU A 455 -14.67 -7.01 2.57
N THR A 456 -13.63 -6.83 3.38
CA THR A 456 -13.34 -5.56 4.08
C THR A 456 -13.13 -4.42 3.08
N THR A 457 -12.33 -4.62 2.02
CA THR A 457 -12.14 -3.60 0.96
C THR A 457 -13.41 -3.27 0.20
N ALA A 458 -14.26 -4.28 -0.05
CA ALA A 458 -15.53 -4.11 -0.73
C ALA A 458 -16.52 -3.28 0.11
N MET A 459 -16.65 -3.58 1.41
CA MET A 459 -17.48 -2.79 2.33
C MET A 459 -16.96 -1.38 2.53
N LEU A 460 -15.64 -1.20 2.60
CA LEU A 460 -14.99 0.12 2.65
C LEU A 460 -15.42 0.99 1.47
N THR A 461 -15.30 0.43 0.27
CA THR A 461 -15.70 1.12 -0.95
C THR A 461 -17.20 1.44 -0.94
N GLN A 462 -18.05 0.50 -0.55
CA GLN A 462 -19.49 0.73 -0.48
C GLN A 462 -19.87 1.83 0.52
N CYS A 463 -19.27 1.82 1.72
CA CYS A 463 -19.49 2.85 2.74
C CYS A 463 -19.11 4.24 2.21
N ARG A 464 -17.93 4.34 1.58
CA ARG A 464 -17.43 5.60 1.02
C ARG A 464 -18.34 6.13 -0.08
N LEU A 465 -18.65 5.30 -1.08
CA LEU A 465 -19.51 5.69 -2.19
C LEU A 465 -20.91 6.10 -1.74
N TYR A 466 -21.46 5.40 -0.74
CA TYR A 466 -22.73 5.76 -0.12
C TYR A 466 -22.66 7.15 0.56
N ARG A 467 -21.62 7.38 1.39
CA ARG A 467 -21.40 8.65 2.09
C ARG A 467 -21.22 9.81 1.12
N GLU A 468 -20.44 9.62 0.05
CA GLU A 468 -20.20 10.66 -0.97
C GLU A 468 -21.48 11.04 -1.75
N ILE A 469 -22.35 10.08 -2.05
CA ILE A 469 -23.61 10.35 -2.76
C ILE A 469 -24.64 11.03 -1.84
N THR A 470 -24.69 10.63 -0.58
CA THR A 470 -25.82 10.98 0.31
C THR A 470 -25.50 12.06 1.34
N GLY A 471 -24.22 12.23 1.70
CA GLY A 471 -23.79 12.99 2.87
C GLY A 471 -24.11 12.31 4.21
N ASP A 472 -24.62 11.07 4.20
CA ASP A 472 -24.96 10.34 5.41
C ASP A 472 -23.70 9.81 6.11
N THR A 473 -23.44 10.32 7.31
CA THR A 473 -22.27 9.98 8.13
C THR A 473 -22.55 8.92 9.20
N THR A 474 -23.74 8.30 9.20
CA THR A 474 -24.14 7.28 10.19
C THR A 474 -23.12 6.14 10.32
N TYR A 475 -22.48 5.75 9.21
CA TYR A 475 -21.54 4.63 9.16
C TYR A 475 -20.06 5.05 9.06
N GLU A 476 -19.75 6.34 9.20
CA GLU A 476 -18.40 6.87 8.98
C GLU A 476 -17.38 6.30 9.98
N GLU A 477 -17.79 5.99 11.21
CA GLU A 477 -16.90 5.31 12.17
C GLU A 477 -16.60 3.85 11.76
N MET A 478 -17.58 3.13 11.21
CA MET A 478 -17.35 1.78 10.68
C MET A 478 -16.43 1.84 9.46
N GLU A 479 -16.64 2.79 8.55
CA GLU A 479 -15.76 3.02 7.40
C GLU A 479 -14.31 3.23 7.88
N ALA A 480 -14.10 4.10 8.86
CA ALA A 480 -12.78 4.32 9.44
C ALA A 480 -12.21 3.07 10.13
N ALA A 481 -13.03 2.32 10.85
CA ALA A 481 -12.60 1.11 11.54
C ALA A 481 -12.17 -0.01 10.57
N LEU A 482 -12.89 -0.19 9.46
CA LEU A 482 -12.51 -1.14 8.42
C LEU A 482 -11.19 -0.75 7.73
N ARG A 483 -10.93 0.56 7.56
CA ARG A 483 -9.65 1.07 7.03
C ARG A 483 -8.55 0.79 8.04
N ASP A 484 -8.77 1.18 9.29
CA ASP A 484 -7.78 1.08 10.35
C ASP A 484 -7.45 -0.40 10.65
N TRP A 485 -8.43 -1.31 10.49
CA TRP A 485 -8.24 -2.76 10.56
C TRP A 485 -7.17 -3.26 9.58
N LEU A 486 -7.21 -2.79 8.33
CA LEU A 486 -6.23 -3.16 7.30
C LEU A 486 -4.81 -2.62 7.61
N PHE A 487 -4.66 -1.67 8.53
CA PHE A 487 -3.38 -1.01 8.82
C PHE A 487 -2.97 -1.10 10.30
N GLY A 488 -3.46 -2.08 11.06
CA GLY A 488 -2.98 -2.38 12.41
C GLY A 488 -3.96 -2.14 13.56
N CYS A 489 -5.11 -1.52 13.33
CA CYS A 489 -6.17 -1.41 14.34
C CYS A 489 -7.05 -2.67 14.34
N ASN A 490 -6.41 -3.80 14.64
CA ASN A 490 -7.00 -5.13 14.74
C ASN A 490 -6.38 -5.86 15.97
N PRO A 491 -6.86 -7.05 16.36
CA PRO A 491 -6.37 -7.74 17.55
C PRO A 491 -4.84 -7.92 17.59
N TRP A 492 -4.24 -8.17 16.44
CA TRP A 492 -2.83 -8.52 16.28
C TRP A 492 -1.90 -7.30 16.27
N GLY A 493 -2.40 -6.13 15.89
CA GLY A 493 -1.59 -4.92 15.76
C GLY A 493 -0.77 -4.85 14.46
N THR A 494 -1.11 -5.69 13.48
CA THR A 494 -0.36 -5.85 12.23
C THR A 494 -1.11 -5.25 11.05
N SER A 495 -0.40 -4.67 10.09
CA SER A 495 -1.00 -4.33 8.80
C SER A 495 -1.40 -5.61 8.07
N MET A 496 -2.41 -5.51 7.21
CA MET A 496 -2.82 -6.57 6.30
C MET A 496 -2.23 -6.40 4.89
N VAL A 497 -1.34 -5.43 4.70
CA VAL A 497 -0.67 -5.17 3.43
C VAL A 497 0.84 -5.33 3.59
N VAL A 498 1.43 -6.18 2.77
CA VAL A 498 2.86 -6.53 2.81
C VAL A 498 3.71 -5.27 2.60
N GLU A 499 4.60 -4.97 3.55
CA GLU A 499 5.49 -3.81 3.58
C GLU A 499 4.78 -2.43 3.60
N LEU A 500 3.49 -2.33 3.98
CA LEU A 500 2.75 -1.06 4.06
C LEU A 500 2.00 -0.88 5.40
N PRO A 501 2.40 0.05 6.28
CA PRO A 501 3.63 0.84 6.20
C PRO A 501 4.87 0.01 6.51
N LEU A 502 5.97 0.31 5.81
CA LEU A 502 7.26 -0.29 6.09
C LEU A 502 7.79 0.06 7.51
N SER A 503 7.30 1.14 8.12
CA SER A 503 7.63 1.50 9.49
C SER A 503 6.90 0.68 10.55
N GLY A 504 5.87 -0.09 10.19
CA GLY A 504 5.01 -0.83 11.12
C GLY A 504 5.25 -2.33 11.12
N ASP A 505 4.42 -3.03 11.88
CA ASP A 505 4.23 -4.49 11.75
C ASP A 505 3.35 -4.78 10.52
N TYR A 506 3.73 -5.78 9.73
CA TYR A 506 3.10 -6.19 8.48
C TYR A 506 3.41 -7.67 8.21
N PRO A 507 2.74 -8.34 7.26
CA PRO A 507 3.00 -9.75 6.96
C PRO A 507 4.42 -9.92 6.41
N ALA A 508 5.30 -10.51 7.21
CA ALA A 508 6.70 -10.73 6.88
C ALA A 508 6.92 -12.10 6.23
N GLN A 509 5.97 -13.01 6.39
CA GLN A 509 5.99 -14.37 5.86
C GLN A 509 4.75 -14.71 5.02
N PRO A 510 4.30 -13.85 4.08
CA PRO A 510 3.13 -14.16 3.25
C PRO A 510 3.33 -15.49 2.52
N HIS A 511 2.23 -16.23 2.32
CA HIS A 511 2.22 -17.45 1.52
C HIS A 511 2.63 -17.08 0.09
N SER A 512 3.92 -17.24 -0.23
CA SER A 512 4.49 -16.74 -1.48
C SER A 512 5.65 -17.57 -2.02
N SER A 513 5.54 -17.87 -3.31
CA SER A 513 6.56 -18.44 -4.18
C SER A 513 7.83 -17.58 -4.24
N LEU A 514 7.69 -16.24 -4.22
CA LEU A 514 8.82 -15.31 -4.28
C LEU A 514 9.63 -15.34 -2.98
N LEU A 515 8.94 -15.34 -1.84
CA LEU A 515 9.56 -15.44 -0.53
C LEU A 515 10.22 -16.80 -0.34
N TYR A 516 9.52 -17.88 -0.70
CA TYR A 516 10.04 -19.25 -0.63
C TYR A 516 11.36 -19.41 -1.42
N ALA A 517 11.44 -18.81 -2.61
CA ALA A 517 12.63 -18.84 -3.44
C ALA A 517 13.75 -17.89 -2.97
N GLY A 518 13.51 -17.06 -1.96
CA GLY A 518 14.48 -16.10 -1.43
C GLY A 518 14.80 -14.95 -2.40
N VAL A 519 13.88 -14.61 -3.32
CA VAL A 519 14.10 -13.56 -4.33
C VAL A 519 13.45 -12.21 -3.98
N GLY A 520 12.65 -12.16 -2.92
CA GLY A 520 12.00 -10.96 -2.41
C GLY A 520 10.65 -11.26 -1.75
N ASN A 521 9.92 -10.22 -1.39
CA ASN A 521 8.59 -10.30 -0.80
C ASN A 521 7.50 -9.86 -1.81
N THR A 522 6.23 -10.09 -1.51
CA THR A 522 5.05 -9.66 -2.30
C THR A 522 4.62 -8.23 -1.94
N THR A 523 5.55 -7.28 -2.05
CA THR A 523 5.39 -5.88 -1.65
C THR A 523 4.09 -5.25 -2.21
N GLY A 524 3.25 -4.73 -1.32
CA GLY A 524 1.98 -4.09 -1.64
C GLY A 524 0.79 -5.05 -1.74
N GLY A 525 1.00 -6.37 -1.62
CA GLY A 525 -0.08 -7.35 -1.65
C GLY A 525 -0.92 -7.32 -0.38
N LEU A 526 -2.24 -7.28 -0.54
CA LEU A 526 -3.21 -7.45 0.53
C LEU A 526 -3.37 -8.95 0.84
N VAL A 527 -3.08 -9.37 2.07
CA VAL A 527 -3.30 -10.77 2.49
C VAL A 527 -4.77 -11.06 2.73
N ASP A 528 -5.18 -12.31 2.53
CA ASP A 528 -6.55 -12.82 2.69
C ASP A 528 -7.25 -12.36 3.98
N GLY A 529 -6.50 -12.30 5.08
CA GLY A 529 -7.01 -11.89 6.37
C GLY A 529 -7.58 -13.03 7.20
N PRO A 530 -8.12 -12.71 8.38
CA PRO A 530 -8.48 -13.75 9.33
C PRO A 530 -9.65 -14.59 8.87
N VAL A 531 -9.61 -15.86 9.26
CA VAL A 531 -10.70 -16.82 9.06
C VAL A 531 -11.20 -17.33 10.41
N TYR A 532 -12.42 -17.87 10.44
CA TYR A 532 -12.91 -18.60 11.59
C TYR A 532 -11.96 -19.74 11.91
N ARG A 533 -11.68 -19.96 13.19
CA ARG A 533 -10.79 -21.05 13.64
C ARG A 533 -11.20 -22.40 13.04
N THR A 534 -12.49 -22.65 12.96
CA THR A 534 -13.07 -23.88 12.37
C THR A 534 -12.76 -24.03 10.88
N ILE A 535 -12.67 -22.92 10.13
CA ILE A 535 -12.25 -22.95 8.72
C ILE A 535 -10.78 -23.36 8.66
N PHE A 536 -9.89 -22.65 9.35
CA PHE A 536 -8.46 -22.95 9.40
C PHE A 536 -8.19 -24.43 9.74
N GLU A 537 -8.84 -24.93 10.80
CA GLU A 537 -8.68 -26.32 11.27
C GLU A 537 -9.24 -27.39 10.30
N SER A 538 -10.13 -26.99 9.37
CA SER A 538 -10.73 -27.90 8.39
C SER A 538 -9.99 -27.98 7.05
N LEU A 539 -9.14 -27.00 6.76
CA LEU A 539 -8.46 -26.89 5.47
C LEU A 539 -7.29 -27.89 5.35
N ARG A 540 -7.07 -28.39 4.12
CA ARG A 540 -6.03 -29.38 3.85
C ARG A 540 -4.71 -28.71 3.49
N GLY A 541 -3.68 -28.95 4.29
CA GLY A 541 -2.31 -28.52 3.99
C GLY A 541 -1.90 -27.19 4.62
N VAL A 542 -2.86 -26.45 5.18
CA VAL A 542 -2.62 -25.26 6.01
C VAL A 542 -1.90 -25.66 7.30
N ASN A 543 -0.88 -24.91 7.69
CA ASN A 543 -0.22 -25.02 9.00
C ASN A 543 0.55 -23.73 9.34
N MET A 544 1.08 -23.64 10.56
CA MET A 544 1.81 -22.47 11.06
C MET A 544 3.34 -22.56 10.87
N ASP A 545 3.85 -23.52 10.09
CA ASP A 545 5.28 -23.58 9.81
C ASP A 545 5.68 -22.36 8.95
N GLY A 546 6.68 -21.61 9.40
CA GLY A 546 7.20 -20.44 8.69
C GLY A 546 8.56 -20.69 8.04
N ILE A 547 9.19 -19.61 7.56
CA ILE A 547 10.49 -19.67 6.88
C ILE A 547 11.62 -19.95 7.87
N ASN A 548 12.58 -20.79 7.47
CA ASN A 548 13.83 -21.03 8.22
C ASN A 548 13.64 -21.41 9.70
N GLY A 549 12.57 -22.15 10.02
CA GLY A 549 12.29 -22.60 11.39
C GLY A 549 11.72 -21.53 12.32
N LYS A 550 11.28 -20.38 11.79
CA LYS A 550 10.48 -19.39 12.53
C LYS A 550 9.00 -19.71 12.37
N PRO A 551 8.31 -20.34 13.34
CA PRO A 551 6.88 -20.61 13.20
C PRO A 551 6.07 -19.32 13.28
N GLY A 552 4.91 -19.27 12.62
CA GLY A 552 3.98 -18.13 12.66
C GLY A 552 3.18 -18.00 13.96
N GLU A 553 3.83 -18.22 15.11
CA GLU A 553 3.21 -18.16 16.44
C GLU A 553 3.27 -16.77 17.09
N GLU A 554 3.85 -15.76 16.42
CA GLU A 554 4.05 -14.40 16.94
C GLU A 554 2.76 -13.78 17.51
N TYR A 555 1.62 -14.14 16.91
CA TYR A 555 0.31 -13.61 17.24
C TYR A 555 -0.51 -14.47 18.21
N LYS A 556 0.04 -15.57 18.72
CA LYS A 556 -0.68 -16.56 19.55
C LYS A 556 -1.39 -15.94 20.76
N ARG A 557 -0.75 -14.95 21.40
CA ARG A 557 -1.30 -14.21 22.56
C ARG A 557 -2.54 -13.39 22.21
N PHE A 558 -2.63 -12.93 20.97
CA PHE A 558 -3.67 -12.01 20.50
C PHE A 558 -4.79 -12.70 19.74
N GLN A 559 -4.72 -14.02 19.53
CA GLN A 559 -5.76 -14.76 18.82
C GLN A 559 -7.09 -14.71 19.58
N PRO A 560 -8.16 -14.18 18.97
CA PRO A 560 -9.50 -14.42 19.46
C PRO A 560 -9.86 -15.92 19.42
N ASN A 561 -10.87 -16.31 20.19
CA ASN A 561 -11.34 -17.69 20.16
C ASN A 561 -12.00 -18.04 18.82
N GLN A 562 -12.77 -17.09 18.26
CA GLN A 562 -13.60 -17.28 17.07
C GLN A 562 -12.82 -17.25 15.76
N MET A 563 -11.79 -16.41 15.66
CA MET A 563 -11.04 -16.15 14.43
C MET A 563 -9.53 -16.22 14.66
N VAL A 564 -8.79 -16.52 13.60
CA VAL A 564 -7.33 -16.62 13.62
C VAL A 564 -6.71 -15.92 12.41
N TYR A 565 -5.51 -15.39 12.60
CA TYR A 565 -4.60 -14.91 11.55
C TYR A 565 -3.18 -15.31 11.90
N HIS A 566 -2.42 -15.85 10.96
CA HIS A 566 -1.04 -16.25 11.19
C HIS A 566 -0.13 -15.65 10.13
N ASP A 567 0.95 -15.00 10.54
CA ASP A 567 2.02 -14.65 9.60
C ASP A 567 2.95 -15.85 9.40
N ALA A 568 2.46 -16.82 8.63
CA ALA A 568 3.16 -18.06 8.29
C ALA A 568 3.10 -18.33 6.79
N ILE A 569 4.23 -18.72 6.20
CA ILE A 569 4.30 -19.00 4.76
C ILE A 569 3.44 -20.21 4.36
N ASN A 570 3.13 -21.12 5.28
CA ASN A 570 2.26 -22.27 5.00
C ASN A 570 0.78 -22.04 5.38
N ASP A 571 0.42 -20.82 5.82
CA ASP A 571 -0.98 -20.44 6.01
C ASP A 571 -1.51 -19.68 4.79
N TYR A 572 -1.88 -20.43 3.75
CA TYR A 572 -2.52 -19.86 2.57
C TYR A 572 -3.93 -19.32 2.84
N SER A 573 -4.56 -19.66 3.98
CA SER A 573 -5.95 -19.31 4.24
C SER A 573 -6.12 -17.93 4.86
N THR A 574 -5.08 -17.44 5.55
CA THR A 574 -5.08 -16.12 6.19
C THR A 574 -4.00 -15.18 5.67
N ASN A 575 -2.95 -15.72 5.05
CA ASN A 575 -1.71 -15.00 4.76
C ASN A 575 -1.29 -15.04 3.28
N GLU A 576 -2.16 -15.49 2.38
CA GLU A 576 -1.91 -15.41 0.93
C GLU A 576 -2.31 -14.02 0.40
N PRO A 577 -1.40 -13.30 -0.27
CA PRO A 577 -1.74 -12.05 -0.94
C PRO A 577 -2.63 -12.28 -2.17
N THR A 578 -3.70 -11.50 -2.32
CA THR A 578 -4.66 -11.65 -3.44
C THR A 578 -4.60 -10.48 -4.41
N MET A 579 -4.60 -10.77 -5.72
CA MET A 579 -4.49 -9.75 -6.76
C MET A 579 -5.75 -8.87 -6.83
N ASP A 580 -6.92 -9.49 -6.72
CA ASP A 580 -8.19 -8.77 -6.80
C ASP A 580 -8.47 -7.93 -5.54
N GLY A 581 -8.20 -8.45 -4.34
CA GLY A 581 -8.30 -7.71 -3.08
C GLY A 581 -7.38 -6.49 -3.06
N THR A 582 -6.15 -6.67 -3.55
CA THR A 582 -5.18 -5.57 -3.70
C THR A 582 -5.70 -4.50 -4.66
N ALA A 583 -6.22 -4.89 -5.84
CA ALA A 583 -6.79 -3.95 -6.81
C ALA A 583 -8.05 -3.23 -6.29
N CYS A 584 -8.89 -3.90 -5.50
CA CYS A 584 -10.08 -3.30 -4.87
C CYS A 584 -9.71 -2.17 -3.90
N LEU A 585 -8.58 -2.29 -3.19
CA LEU A 585 -8.14 -1.29 -2.21
C LEU A 585 -7.65 0.02 -2.86
N THR A 586 -7.24 -0.03 -4.13
CA THR A 586 -6.69 1.13 -4.87
C THR A 586 -7.65 2.32 -4.91
N TYR A 587 -8.96 2.09 -5.09
CA TYR A 587 -9.95 3.17 -5.06
C TYR A 587 -9.98 3.88 -3.71
N TYR A 588 -10.09 3.13 -2.62
CA TYR A 588 -10.27 3.73 -1.30
C TYR A 588 -9.03 4.54 -0.87
N LEU A 589 -7.82 4.02 -1.10
CA LEU A 589 -6.57 4.72 -0.79
C LEU A 589 -6.35 5.95 -1.66
N SER A 590 -6.63 5.87 -2.97
CA SER A 590 -6.53 7.04 -3.86
C SER A 590 -7.52 8.13 -3.45
N SER A 591 -8.72 7.77 -3.00
CA SER A 591 -9.69 8.75 -2.52
C SER A 591 -9.26 9.41 -1.21
N LEU A 592 -8.57 8.70 -0.30
CA LEU A 592 -7.98 9.29 0.91
C LEU A 592 -6.82 10.24 0.58
N GLN A 593 -5.94 9.87 -0.36
CA GLN A 593 -4.90 10.77 -0.84
C GLN A 593 -5.50 12.06 -1.41
N LYS A 594 -6.52 11.94 -2.28
CA LYS A 594 -7.24 13.09 -2.84
C LYS A 594 -7.87 13.96 -1.76
N GLU A 595 -8.48 13.36 -0.74
CA GLU A 595 -9.07 14.08 0.39
C GLU A 595 -8.00 14.84 1.20
N GLY A 596 -6.85 14.21 1.46
CA GLY A 596 -5.70 14.87 2.08
C GLY A 596 -5.21 16.08 1.28
N MET A 597 -5.08 15.91 -0.04
CA MET A 597 -4.71 16.99 -0.97
C MET A 597 -5.72 18.14 -0.96
N GLN A 598 -7.02 17.84 -0.91
CA GLN A 598 -8.08 18.86 -0.83
C GLN A 598 -8.02 19.64 0.49
N GLN A 599 -7.78 18.96 1.62
CA GLN A 599 -7.66 19.60 2.93
C GLN A 599 -6.47 20.57 3.02
N ASP A 600 -5.38 20.33 2.28
CA ASP A 600 -4.18 21.17 2.22
C ASP A 600 -4.15 22.14 1.02
N ASN A 601 -5.14 22.05 0.12
CA ASN A 601 -5.14 22.70 -1.20
C ASN A 601 -3.81 22.46 -1.97
N SER A 602 -3.26 21.25 -1.81
CA SER A 602 -1.98 20.87 -2.38
C SER A 602 -2.14 20.35 -3.81
N LYS A 603 -1.06 20.48 -4.58
CA LYS A 603 -0.99 19.95 -5.96
C LYS A 603 -0.44 18.54 -5.94
N PRO A 604 -0.65 17.75 -7.00
CA PRO A 604 0.01 16.46 -7.15
C PRO A 604 1.51 16.60 -6.93
N ASP A 605 2.04 15.69 -6.13
CA ASP A 605 3.47 15.61 -5.89
C ASP A 605 4.20 15.26 -7.19
N ARG A 606 5.21 16.05 -7.52
CA ARG A 606 6.07 15.87 -8.71
C ARG A 606 7.54 15.69 -8.33
N ASN A 607 7.82 15.52 -7.05
CA ASN A 607 9.16 15.22 -6.57
C ASN A 607 9.58 13.83 -7.06
N ILE A 608 10.88 13.65 -7.28
CA ILE A 608 11.46 12.35 -7.59
C ILE A 608 12.00 11.75 -6.29
N TYR A 609 11.55 10.53 -6.01
CA TYR A 609 11.92 9.79 -4.82
C TYR A 609 12.96 8.71 -5.12
N GLN A 610 13.87 8.51 -4.18
CA GLN A 610 14.75 7.35 -4.11
C GLN A 610 14.69 6.81 -2.69
N ASP A 611 14.36 5.52 -2.55
CA ASP A 611 14.30 4.83 -1.25
C ASP A 611 13.44 5.58 -0.21
N GLY A 612 12.36 6.24 -0.63
CA GLY A 612 11.47 7.05 0.22
C GLY A 612 11.93 8.50 0.50
N GLY A 613 13.14 8.88 0.10
CA GLY A 613 13.64 10.25 0.22
C GLY A 613 13.51 11.05 -1.08
N ILE A 614 13.20 12.34 -0.97
CA ILE A 614 13.13 13.25 -2.12
C ILE A 614 14.55 13.57 -2.59
N VAL A 615 14.92 13.10 -3.78
CA VAL A 615 16.23 13.37 -4.39
C VAL A 615 16.19 14.49 -5.43
N ARG A 616 15.00 14.87 -5.90
CA ARG A 616 14.79 16.00 -6.83
C ARG A 616 13.41 16.57 -6.58
N THR A 617 13.28 17.88 -6.55
CA THR A 617 11.97 18.54 -6.52
C THR A 617 11.33 18.56 -7.91
N ASP A 618 10.15 19.19 -8.07
CA ASP A 618 9.40 19.25 -9.34
C ASP A 618 10.29 19.56 -10.56
N PRO A 619 10.58 18.55 -11.43
CA PRO A 619 11.48 18.71 -12.57
C PRO A 619 10.89 19.58 -13.69
N SER A 620 9.60 19.96 -13.60
CA SER A 620 8.99 20.94 -14.50
C SER A 620 9.35 22.39 -14.15
N LYS A 621 9.95 22.63 -12.98
CA LYS A 621 10.35 23.97 -12.52
C LYS A 621 11.83 24.22 -12.75
N LYS A 622 12.17 25.35 -13.38
CA LYS A 622 13.56 25.83 -13.54
C LYS A 622 14.13 26.39 -12.24
N GLN A 623 14.13 25.56 -11.20
CA GLN A 623 14.44 25.87 -9.82
C GLN A 623 15.58 24.98 -9.31
N ILE A 624 16.43 25.54 -8.44
CA ILE A 624 17.51 24.81 -7.76
C ILE A 624 17.40 25.07 -6.26
N THR A 625 17.43 24.01 -5.46
CA THR A 625 17.46 24.08 -4.00
C THR A 625 18.90 23.94 -3.52
N LEU A 626 19.44 24.95 -2.85
CA LEU A 626 20.75 24.84 -2.20
C LEU A 626 20.58 24.30 -0.79
N VAL A 627 21.23 23.19 -0.49
CA VAL A 627 21.28 22.59 0.84
C VAL A 627 22.72 22.52 1.33
N PHE A 628 22.90 22.72 2.64
CA PHE A 628 24.20 22.72 3.28
C PHE A 628 24.21 21.77 4.47
N THR A 629 25.14 20.84 4.51
CA THR A 629 25.30 19.88 5.62
C THR A 629 26.57 20.16 6.42
N ALA A 630 26.53 19.95 7.74
CA ALA A 630 27.72 19.91 8.57
C ALA A 630 27.50 19.13 9.87
N ALA A 631 28.56 18.44 10.30
CA ALA A 631 28.62 17.78 11.59
C ALA A 631 29.29 18.64 12.67
N ASP A 632 30.45 19.24 12.38
CA ASP A 632 31.28 19.82 13.44
C ASP A 632 32.18 21.00 13.01
N LYS A 633 32.16 21.41 11.74
CA LYS A 633 32.94 22.54 11.17
C LYS A 633 32.03 23.64 10.64
N ALA A 634 32.39 24.90 10.90
CA ALA A 634 31.61 26.07 10.51
C ALA A 634 32.42 27.12 9.72
N ASP A 635 33.55 26.74 9.12
CA ASP A 635 34.44 27.67 8.42
C ASP A 635 33.82 28.26 7.14
N GLY A 636 32.81 27.61 6.56
CA GLY A 636 32.02 28.16 5.46
C GLY A 636 30.96 29.21 5.86
N ALA A 637 30.72 29.46 7.16
CA ALA A 637 29.64 30.33 7.61
C ALA A 637 29.68 31.74 6.99
N ASP A 638 30.83 32.39 7.02
CA ASP A 638 30.99 33.74 6.46
C ASP A 638 30.91 33.81 4.93
N PRO A 639 31.67 32.99 4.16
CA PRO A 639 31.61 33.05 2.69
C PRO A 639 30.24 32.63 2.14
N ILE A 640 29.60 31.61 2.72
CA ILE A 640 28.28 31.13 2.28
C ILE A 640 27.23 32.21 2.52
N LEU A 641 27.07 32.68 3.77
CA LEU A 641 26.05 33.67 4.12
C LEU A 641 26.21 34.97 3.34
N ARG A 642 27.45 35.42 3.13
CA ARG A 642 27.74 36.61 2.33
C ARG A 642 27.27 36.43 0.88
N THR A 643 27.55 35.28 0.29
CA THR A 643 27.17 34.98 -1.10
C THR A 643 25.66 34.86 -1.25
N LEU A 644 24.99 34.14 -0.36
CA LEU A 644 23.53 33.98 -0.37
C LEU A 644 22.83 35.33 -0.19
N LYS A 645 23.26 36.15 0.78
CA LYS A 645 22.72 37.49 1.03
C LYS A 645 22.92 38.43 -0.16
N LYS A 646 24.13 38.44 -0.75
CA LYS A 646 24.44 39.23 -1.96
C LYS A 646 23.52 38.90 -3.14
N HIS A 647 23.09 37.64 -3.23
CA HIS A 647 22.25 37.17 -4.32
C HIS A 647 20.76 37.01 -3.95
N GLY A 648 20.35 37.38 -2.73
CA GLY A 648 18.97 37.24 -2.26
C GLY A 648 18.45 35.80 -2.28
N ILE A 649 19.30 34.83 -1.94
CA ILE A 649 18.96 33.41 -1.96
C ILE A 649 18.73 32.90 -0.53
N LYS A 650 17.71 32.07 -0.34
CA LYS A 650 17.53 31.27 0.89
C LYS A 650 17.97 29.83 0.61
N GLY A 651 18.97 29.34 1.34
CA GLY A 651 19.31 27.91 1.39
C GLY A 651 18.69 27.20 2.59
N GLY A 652 18.75 25.87 2.57
CA GLY A 652 18.46 25.01 3.71
C GLY A 652 19.74 24.49 4.37
N PHE A 653 19.79 24.53 5.69
CA PHE A 653 20.96 24.17 6.48
C PHE A 653 20.61 23.01 7.40
N PHE A 654 21.30 21.89 7.24
CA PHE A 654 21.03 20.63 7.91
C PHE A 654 22.23 20.27 8.76
N PHE A 655 22.08 20.39 10.07
CA PHE A 655 23.20 20.23 10.99
C PHE A 655 22.96 19.16 12.02
N THR A 656 24.04 18.59 12.52
CA THR A 656 23.93 17.67 13.66
C THR A 656 23.45 18.41 14.90
N GLY A 657 22.80 17.72 15.83
CA GLY A 657 22.46 18.32 17.12
C GLY A 657 23.69 18.88 17.87
N GLY A 658 24.83 18.17 17.79
CA GLY A 658 26.10 18.67 18.34
C GLY A 658 26.60 19.96 17.68
N PHE A 659 26.30 20.19 16.41
CA PHE A 659 26.60 21.46 15.73
C PHE A 659 25.74 22.60 16.25
N TYR A 660 24.43 22.38 16.44
CA TYR A 660 23.51 23.38 17.02
C TYR A 660 24.00 23.86 18.40
N GLU A 661 24.49 22.93 19.22
CA GLU A 661 25.05 23.22 20.54
C GLU A 661 26.40 23.96 20.47
N ARG A 662 27.27 23.59 19.52
CA ARG A 662 28.64 24.12 19.41
C ARG A 662 28.71 25.51 18.78
N PHE A 663 27.81 25.83 17.86
CA PHE A 663 27.85 27.08 17.10
C PHE A 663 26.56 27.90 17.19
N PRO A 664 26.05 28.22 18.40
CA PRO A 664 24.76 28.88 18.56
C PRO A 664 24.69 30.26 17.90
N GLN A 665 25.81 30.98 17.82
CA GLN A 665 25.88 32.28 17.13
C GLN A 665 25.64 32.16 15.62
N VAL A 666 26.14 31.08 15.00
CA VAL A 666 25.92 30.79 13.58
C VAL A 666 24.44 30.46 13.34
N ILE A 667 23.85 29.64 14.21
CA ILE A 667 22.42 29.29 14.14
C ILE A 667 21.54 30.54 14.24
N GLN A 668 21.79 31.42 15.22
CA GLN A 668 21.01 32.65 15.37
C GLN A 668 21.13 33.57 14.14
N ARG A 669 22.32 33.64 13.53
CA ARG A 669 22.53 34.41 12.30
C ARG A 669 21.75 33.83 11.12
N LEU A 670 21.81 32.51 10.92
CA LEU A 670 21.05 31.81 9.87
C LEU A 670 19.54 32.04 10.01
N LYS A 671 19.04 31.93 11.26
CA LYS A 671 17.64 32.21 11.60
C LYS A 671 17.24 33.65 11.29
N ALA A 672 18.05 34.62 11.73
CA ALA A 672 17.80 36.04 11.50
C ALA A 672 17.84 36.40 10.01
N ASP A 673 18.71 35.74 9.25
CA ASP A 673 18.77 35.86 7.79
C ASP A 673 17.64 35.05 7.10
N GLY A 674 16.74 34.37 7.82
CA GLY A 674 15.53 33.71 7.29
C GLY A 674 15.81 32.47 6.44
N HIS A 675 16.87 31.73 6.77
CA HIS A 675 17.20 30.45 6.15
C HIS A 675 16.42 29.29 6.77
N TYR A 676 16.19 28.22 5.99
CA TYR A 676 15.63 26.99 6.54
C TYR A 676 16.68 26.26 7.36
N MET A 677 16.28 25.69 8.49
CA MET A 677 17.16 24.97 9.40
C MET A 677 16.52 23.62 9.74
N GLY A 678 17.24 22.54 9.42
CA GLY A 678 16.80 21.16 9.62
C GLY A 678 17.85 20.31 10.33
N GLY A 679 17.51 19.04 10.55
CA GLY A 679 18.35 18.07 11.23
C GLY A 679 19.28 17.29 10.30
N HIS A 680 20.40 16.81 10.86
CA HIS A 680 21.33 15.88 10.23
C HIS A 680 21.83 14.85 11.27
N SER A 681 20.90 14.21 12.00
CA SER A 681 21.15 13.37 13.20
C SER A 681 21.64 14.15 14.42
N TYR A 682 21.57 13.59 15.63
CA TYR A 682 22.33 14.14 16.76
C TYR A 682 23.79 13.65 16.72
N GLY A 683 23.98 12.33 16.66
CA GLY A 683 25.27 11.65 16.78
C GLY A 683 26.03 11.45 15.48
N HIS A 684 25.48 11.88 14.33
CA HIS A 684 26.06 11.63 13.00
C HIS A 684 26.24 10.13 12.72
N LEU A 685 25.23 9.34 13.10
CA LEU A 685 25.23 7.88 13.01
C LEU A 685 25.14 7.43 11.55
N LEU A 686 25.96 6.44 11.18
CA LEU A 686 25.77 5.74 9.90
C LEU A 686 24.62 4.74 10.07
N TYR A 687 23.50 4.97 9.39
CA TYR A 687 22.29 4.17 9.58
C TYR A 687 22.28 2.85 8.80
N ALA A 688 22.91 2.82 7.63
CA ALA A 688 22.94 1.66 6.73
C ALA A 688 24.37 1.34 6.30
N ALA A 689 24.67 0.07 6.06
CA ALA A 689 26.02 -0.37 5.69
C ALA A 689 26.41 0.11 4.28
N TRP A 690 27.69 0.47 4.09
CA TRP A 690 28.22 0.89 2.80
C TRP A 690 28.26 -0.26 1.80
N GLU A 691 28.57 -1.46 2.29
CA GLU A 691 28.72 -2.68 1.49
C GLU A 691 27.36 -3.26 1.07
N ASN A 692 26.33 -3.01 1.86
CA ASN A 692 24.96 -3.44 1.60
C ASN A 692 23.97 -2.43 2.18
N ARG A 693 23.44 -1.56 1.31
CA ARG A 693 22.52 -0.47 1.69
C ARG A 693 21.23 -0.97 2.36
N ASP A 694 20.80 -2.19 2.08
CA ASP A 694 19.59 -2.77 2.68
C ASP A 694 19.82 -3.28 4.11
N SER A 695 21.09 -3.35 4.56
CA SER A 695 21.44 -3.71 5.92
C SER A 695 21.47 -2.48 6.83
N LEU A 696 20.71 -2.54 7.92
CA LEU A 696 20.71 -1.52 8.97
C LEU A 696 21.85 -1.74 9.98
N LEU A 697 22.46 -0.64 10.42
CA LEU A 697 23.45 -0.59 11.50
C LEU A 697 22.88 -0.06 12.81
N VAL A 698 21.64 0.40 12.79
CA VAL A 698 20.90 0.91 13.95
C VAL A 698 19.55 0.22 14.07
N THR A 699 19.09 0.06 15.30
CA THR A 699 17.71 -0.28 15.60
C THR A 699 16.79 0.92 15.41
N ARG A 700 15.48 0.68 15.30
CA ARG A 700 14.48 1.76 15.25
C ARG A 700 14.58 2.67 16.47
N ASP A 701 14.65 2.10 17.67
CA ASP A 701 14.76 2.85 18.92
C ASP A 701 15.99 3.77 18.97
N GLU A 702 17.15 3.29 18.47
CA GLU A 702 18.37 4.11 18.38
C GLU A 702 18.19 5.26 17.40
N PHE A 703 17.59 5.00 16.23
CA PHE A 703 17.27 6.04 15.25
C PHE A 703 16.32 7.10 15.82
N GLU A 704 15.19 6.69 16.43
CA GLU A 704 14.19 7.63 16.95
C GLU A 704 14.76 8.48 18.10
N LYS A 705 15.53 7.87 19.02
CA LYS A 705 16.19 8.61 20.11
C LYS A 705 17.19 9.63 19.60
N ASP A 706 17.98 9.26 18.59
CA ASP A 706 18.94 10.16 17.95
C ASP A 706 18.24 11.33 17.24
N LEU A 707 17.16 11.05 16.51
CA LEU A 707 16.36 12.07 15.84
C LEU A 707 15.71 13.02 16.86
N LEU A 708 15.03 12.50 17.87
CA LEU A 708 14.37 13.30 18.90
C LEU A 708 15.36 14.21 19.63
N ARG A 709 16.56 13.72 19.95
CA ARG A 709 17.61 14.52 20.56
C ARG A 709 18.09 15.65 19.64
N SER A 710 18.16 15.40 18.32
CA SER A 710 18.43 16.45 17.34
C SER A 710 17.35 17.54 17.39
N TYR A 711 16.07 17.16 17.40
CA TYR A 711 14.96 18.12 17.46
C TYR A 711 14.85 18.85 18.80
N GLU A 712 15.28 18.23 19.90
CA GLU A 712 15.42 18.91 21.19
C GLU A 712 16.45 20.05 21.12
N THR A 713 17.63 19.82 20.53
CA THR A 713 18.64 20.87 20.37
C THR A 713 18.17 22.01 19.46
N MET A 714 17.44 21.68 18.38
CA MET A 714 16.83 22.67 17.49
C MET A 714 15.77 23.51 18.23
N ARG A 715 14.93 22.87 19.06
CA ARG A 715 13.94 23.56 19.89
C ARG A 715 14.61 24.52 20.87
N ASN A 716 15.73 24.13 21.49
CA ASN A 716 16.50 25.00 22.39
C ASN A 716 17.08 26.22 21.64
N ALA A 717 17.33 26.11 20.33
CA ALA A 717 17.67 27.22 19.45
C ALA A 717 16.44 28.02 18.93
N GLY A 718 15.23 27.65 19.38
CA GLY A 718 13.96 28.26 19.03
C GLY A 718 13.42 27.82 17.67
N ILE A 719 13.79 26.64 17.19
CA ILE A 719 13.32 26.06 15.92
C ILE A 719 12.42 24.88 16.27
N THR A 720 11.15 24.96 15.91
CA THR A 720 10.17 23.89 16.17
C THR A 720 10.24 22.81 15.10
N TYR A 721 9.72 21.61 15.38
CA TYR A 721 9.69 20.54 14.37
C TYR A 721 8.85 20.94 13.14
N LYS A 722 7.81 21.77 13.31
CA LYS A 722 6.97 22.26 12.20
C LYS A 722 7.75 23.18 11.26
N GLU A 723 8.74 23.90 11.77
CA GLU A 723 9.67 24.71 10.98
C GLU A 723 10.81 23.87 10.38
N ALA A 724 10.96 22.61 10.81
CA ALA A 724 12.04 21.69 10.46
C ALA A 724 11.48 20.32 9.99
N SER A 725 10.45 20.32 9.14
CA SER A 725 9.74 19.14 8.63
C SER A 725 10.54 18.23 7.68
N VAL A 726 11.70 18.67 7.19
CA VAL A 726 12.61 17.86 6.36
C VAL A 726 13.97 17.71 7.03
N TYR A 727 14.64 16.59 6.77
CA TYR A 727 16.00 16.32 7.25
C TYR A 727 16.84 15.60 6.20
N ILE A 728 18.16 15.73 6.30
CA ILE A 728 19.12 14.99 5.48
C ILE A 728 19.82 13.98 6.39
N PRO A 729 19.79 12.66 6.10
CA PRO A 729 20.51 11.66 6.88
C PRO A 729 22.04 11.89 6.86
N PRO A 730 22.78 11.55 7.94
CA PRO A 730 24.25 11.57 7.96
C PRO A 730 24.89 10.88 6.77
N TYR A 731 26.02 11.42 6.30
CA TYR A 731 26.73 10.94 5.12
C TYR A 731 25.86 10.90 3.85
N GLU A 732 24.71 11.58 3.86
CA GLU A 732 23.74 11.60 2.78
C GLU A 732 23.30 10.18 2.37
N TYR A 733 23.32 9.24 3.34
CA TYR A 733 23.16 7.81 3.11
C TYR A 733 22.08 7.22 4.01
N TYR A 734 21.13 6.52 3.40
CA TYR A 734 19.94 5.95 4.05
C TYR A 734 19.34 4.84 3.19
N ASN A 735 18.36 4.09 3.68
CA ASN A 735 17.61 3.13 2.88
C ASN A 735 16.09 3.32 3.07
N LYS A 736 15.28 2.48 2.40
CA LYS A 736 13.81 2.55 2.47
C LYS A 736 13.28 2.50 3.90
N GLN A 737 13.93 1.74 4.78
CA GLN A 737 13.52 1.55 6.16
C GLN A 737 13.74 2.82 7.01
N ILE A 738 14.89 3.48 6.85
CA ILE A 738 15.18 4.76 7.51
C ILE A 738 14.21 5.85 7.06
N ALA A 739 13.95 5.94 5.76
CA ALA A 739 12.99 6.92 5.25
C ALA A 739 11.56 6.66 5.78
N ALA A 740 11.14 5.40 5.86
CA ALA A 740 9.85 5.04 6.44
C ALA A 740 9.76 5.40 7.94
N TRP A 741 10.80 5.14 8.74
CA TRP A 741 10.83 5.52 10.16
C TRP A 741 10.75 7.03 10.34
N ALA A 742 11.51 7.81 9.57
CA ALA A 742 11.44 9.26 9.63
C ALA A 742 10.06 9.79 9.22
N SER A 743 9.48 9.25 8.14
CA SER A 743 8.15 9.62 7.67
C SER A 743 7.08 9.30 8.72
N ASN A 744 7.19 8.17 9.42
CA ASN A 744 6.30 7.83 10.54
C ASN A 744 6.45 8.80 11.74
N MET A 745 7.63 9.39 11.90
CA MET A 745 7.86 10.49 12.84
C MET A 745 7.39 11.86 12.31
N GLY A 746 6.82 11.94 11.11
CA GLY A 746 6.38 13.17 10.47
C GLY A 746 7.51 14.02 9.89
N VAL A 747 8.68 13.42 9.63
CA VAL A 747 9.85 14.08 9.06
C VAL A 747 10.18 13.47 7.69
N GLN A 748 10.17 14.29 6.64
CA GLN A 748 10.48 13.84 5.29
C GLN A 748 12.00 13.82 5.05
N VAL A 749 12.52 12.66 4.61
CA VAL A 749 13.89 12.57 4.10
C VAL A 749 14.00 13.36 2.81
N ILE A 750 14.98 14.25 2.71
CA ILE A 750 15.44 14.77 1.43
C ILE A 750 16.92 14.42 1.24
N ASN A 751 17.37 14.38 -0.01
CA ASN A 751 18.78 14.20 -0.33
C ASN A 751 19.15 14.93 -1.63
N PHE A 752 20.46 15.07 -1.89
CA PHE A 752 20.94 15.72 -3.09
C PHE A 752 20.56 14.97 -4.35
N THR A 753 20.37 15.70 -5.45
CA THR A 753 20.17 15.11 -6.77
C THR A 753 21.52 14.57 -7.27
N PRO A 754 21.64 13.27 -7.58
CA PRO A 754 22.92 12.68 -7.94
C PRO A 754 23.47 13.20 -9.29
N GLY A 755 24.78 13.12 -9.46
CA GLY A 755 25.46 13.29 -10.77
C GLY A 755 26.31 14.56 -10.92
N THR A 756 26.15 15.57 -10.07
CA THR A 756 26.87 16.85 -10.17
C THR A 756 28.18 16.92 -9.41
N LEU A 757 28.49 15.92 -8.58
CA LEU A 757 29.67 15.84 -7.71
C LEU A 757 29.77 16.94 -6.64
N THR A 758 28.75 17.77 -6.44
CA THR A 758 28.83 18.85 -5.44
C THR A 758 28.94 18.30 -4.02
N ASN A 759 28.39 17.11 -3.77
CA ASN A 759 28.53 16.39 -2.51
C ASN A 759 29.97 15.87 -2.24
N ALA A 760 30.90 15.98 -3.19
CA ALA A 760 32.30 15.60 -3.00
C ALA A 760 33.20 16.80 -2.66
N ASP A 761 32.64 17.98 -2.40
CA ASP A 761 33.39 19.20 -2.08
C ASP A 761 34.15 19.13 -0.75
N TYR A 762 33.80 18.17 0.13
CA TYR A 762 34.53 17.87 1.37
C TYR A 762 35.86 17.14 1.16
N THR A 763 36.06 16.51 0.00
CA THR A 763 37.22 15.63 -0.23
C THR A 763 38.53 16.40 -0.18
N THR A 764 39.58 15.81 0.40
CA THR A 764 40.91 16.42 0.53
C THR A 764 41.90 15.83 -0.49
N PRO A 765 42.98 16.55 -0.88
CA PRO A 765 43.88 16.12 -1.96
C PRO A 765 44.54 14.75 -1.79
N ASP A 766 44.65 14.24 -0.57
CA ASP A 766 45.18 12.91 -0.24
C ASP A 766 44.15 11.78 -0.43
N MET A 767 42.86 12.10 -0.56
CA MET A 767 41.82 11.11 -0.78
C MET A 767 41.79 10.65 -2.24
N LYS A 768 41.64 9.33 -2.45
CA LYS A 768 41.56 8.73 -3.80
C LYS A 768 40.41 9.30 -4.63
N ASN A 769 39.33 9.73 -4.00
CA ASN A 769 38.14 10.30 -4.62
C ASN A 769 38.14 11.84 -4.61
N TYR A 770 39.28 12.51 -4.41
CA TYR A 770 39.38 13.97 -4.46
C TYR A 770 38.76 14.55 -5.74
N ARG A 771 37.99 15.62 -5.57
CA ARG A 771 37.40 16.43 -6.64
C ARG A 771 37.72 17.89 -6.38
N SER A 772 38.54 18.49 -7.24
CA SER A 772 38.84 19.92 -7.16
C SER A 772 37.58 20.75 -7.41
N SER A 773 37.55 21.97 -6.89
CA SER A 773 36.42 22.87 -7.04
C SER A 773 36.11 23.21 -8.49
N GLN A 774 37.13 23.21 -9.35
CA GLN A 774 36.99 23.43 -10.79
C GLN A 774 36.34 22.22 -11.48
N GLU A 775 36.75 20.99 -11.15
CA GLU A 775 36.11 19.77 -11.67
C GLU A 775 34.63 19.68 -11.26
N ILE A 776 34.30 20.04 -10.01
CA ILE A 776 32.91 20.09 -9.54
C ILE A 776 32.11 21.12 -10.35
N TYR A 777 32.63 22.33 -10.52
CA TYR A 777 31.97 23.36 -11.33
C TYR A 777 31.73 22.88 -12.77
N ASP A 778 32.76 22.32 -13.42
CA ASP A 778 32.66 21.84 -14.80
C ASP A 778 31.65 20.70 -14.91
N LYS A 779 31.60 19.80 -13.92
CA LYS A 779 30.61 18.72 -13.90
C LYS A 779 29.18 19.22 -13.76
N VAL A 780 28.94 20.22 -12.91
CA VAL A 780 27.62 20.85 -12.80
C VAL A 780 27.19 21.44 -14.15
N MET A 781 28.11 22.13 -14.84
CA MET A 781 27.82 22.72 -16.16
C MET A 781 27.62 21.66 -17.26
N GLU A 782 28.33 20.54 -17.19
CA GLU A 782 28.14 19.38 -18.08
C GLU A 782 26.73 18.79 -17.92
N VAL A 783 26.31 18.53 -16.67
CA VAL A 783 24.96 18.01 -16.37
C VAL A 783 23.89 19.00 -16.81
N GLU A 784 24.07 20.30 -16.52
CA GLU A 784 23.14 21.34 -16.94
C GLU A 784 22.97 21.39 -18.47
N ALA A 785 24.06 21.24 -19.22
CA ALA A 785 24.01 21.23 -20.68
C ALA A 785 23.36 19.96 -21.26
N ARG A 786 23.53 18.82 -20.59
CA ARG A 786 23.01 17.52 -21.05
C ARG A 786 21.51 17.36 -20.79
N GLU A 787 21.05 17.68 -19.58
CA GLU A 787 19.70 17.35 -19.12
C GLU A 787 19.03 18.46 -18.28
N GLY A 788 19.73 19.56 -18.01
CA GLY A 788 19.23 20.66 -17.18
C GLY A 788 19.22 20.36 -15.68
N LEU A 789 19.06 21.42 -14.88
CA LEU A 789 19.05 21.37 -13.41
C LEU A 789 17.68 21.73 -12.81
N ASN A 790 16.59 21.51 -13.55
CA ASN A 790 15.25 21.78 -13.05
C ASN A 790 14.92 20.90 -11.83
N GLY A 791 14.45 21.49 -10.74
CA GLY A 791 14.14 20.78 -9.48
C GLY A 791 15.37 20.23 -8.75
N HIS A 792 16.59 20.64 -9.11
CA HIS A 792 17.80 20.03 -8.60
C HIS A 792 18.08 20.42 -7.13
N ILE A 793 18.31 19.44 -6.26
CA ILE A 793 18.76 19.64 -4.88
C ILE A 793 20.28 19.56 -4.86
N MET A 794 20.94 20.70 -4.71
CA MET A 794 22.39 20.84 -4.79
C MET A 794 22.99 20.96 -3.39
N LEU A 795 23.75 19.94 -2.98
CA LEU A 795 24.40 19.88 -1.68
C LEU A 795 25.83 20.39 -1.74
N ILE A 796 26.21 21.18 -0.73
CA ILE A 796 27.55 21.75 -0.50
C ILE A 796 27.85 21.61 1.00
N HIS A 797 29.03 21.17 1.39
CA HIS A 797 29.37 21.08 2.81
C HIS A 797 29.57 22.48 3.42
N PHE A 798 28.96 22.74 4.58
CA PHE A 798 29.02 24.03 5.26
C PHE A 798 30.39 24.31 5.91
N GLY A 799 31.19 23.27 6.10
CA GLY A 799 32.58 23.36 6.53
C GLY A 799 33.35 22.12 6.09
N THR A 800 34.67 22.25 5.95
CA THR A 800 35.53 21.17 5.43
C THR A 800 36.89 21.18 6.12
N GLU A 801 37.65 20.08 5.99
CA GLU A 801 38.98 19.97 6.60
C GLU A 801 39.95 21.05 6.12
N GLU A 802 40.88 21.49 6.98
CA GLU A 802 41.82 22.58 6.69
C GLU A 802 42.70 22.29 5.47
N SER A 803 43.03 21.02 5.23
CA SER A 803 43.79 20.57 4.06
C SER A 803 43.06 20.74 2.74
N ARG A 804 41.72 20.88 2.75
CA ARG A 804 40.95 21.29 1.57
C ARG A 804 41.13 22.81 1.40
N THR A 805 42.12 23.21 0.60
CA THR A 805 42.45 24.65 0.40
C THR A 805 41.63 25.31 -0.70
N ASP A 806 41.17 24.56 -1.70
CA ASP A 806 40.29 25.03 -2.77
C ASP A 806 38.81 24.83 -2.41
N LYS A 807 38.32 25.58 -1.42
CA LYS A 807 36.94 25.47 -0.92
C LYS A 807 35.91 25.83 -1.99
N PHE A 808 34.90 24.98 -2.19
CA PHE A 808 33.88 25.20 -3.22
C PHE A 808 32.96 26.38 -2.90
N TYR A 809 32.61 26.56 -1.62
CA TYR A 809 31.73 27.64 -1.13
C TYR A 809 32.33 29.06 -1.21
N ASP A 810 33.60 29.21 -1.60
CA ASP A 810 34.21 30.51 -1.85
C ASP A 810 33.83 31.06 -3.25
N LYS A 811 34.82 31.39 -4.08
CA LYS A 811 34.62 31.94 -5.43
C LYS A 811 33.86 30.99 -6.38
N PRO A 812 34.06 29.65 -6.36
CA PRO A 812 33.38 28.74 -7.28
C PRO A 812 31.85 28.77 -7.13
N MET A 813 31.33 28.73 -5.91
CA MET A 813 29.89 28.81 -5.65
C MET A 813 29.27 30.13 -6.14
N GLU A 814 29.88 31.28 -5.87
CA GLU A 814 29.38 32.56 -6.37
C GLU A 814 29.38 32.61 -7.92
N LYS A 815 30.44 32.09 -8.55
CA LYS A 815 30.53 31.96 -10.01
C LYS A 815 29.41 31.07 -10.55
N LEU A 816 29.15 29.94 -9.89
CA LEU A 816 28.09 28.99 -10.27
C LEU A 816 26.71 29.65 -10.19
N ILE A 817 26.37 30.27 -9.06
CA ILE A 817 25.10 30.97 -8.85
C ILE A 817 24.87 32.02 -9.94
N LYS A 818 25.88 32.86 -10.23
CA LYS A 818 25.77 33.87 -11.30
C LYS A 818 25.54 33.25 -12.67
N THR A 819 26.24 32.16 -12.97
CA THR A 819 26.14 31.46 -14.25
C THR A 819 24.75 30.85 -14.44
N LEU A 820 24.23 30.16 -13.42
CA LEU A 820 22.92 29.51 -13.46
C LEU A 820 21.78 30.54 -13.46
N LYS A 821 21.89 31.65 -12.72
CA LYS A 821 20.92 32.77 -12.83
C LYS A 821 20.86 33.34 -14.25
N LYS A 822 22.01 33.52 -14.91
CA LYS A 822 22.04 33.97 -16.33
C LYS A 822 21.39 32.96 -17.28
N LYS A 823 21.41 31.68 -16.95
CA LYS A 823 20.71 30.61 -17.68
C LYS A 823 19.22 30.52 -17.31
N GLY A 824 18.72 31.36 -16.41
CA GLY A 824 17.31 31.46 -16.04
C GLY A 824 16.88 30.57 -14.87
N TYR A 825 17.82 29.98 -14.13
CA TYR A 825 17.48 29.25 -12.90
C TYR A 825 17.19 30.22 -11.76
N THR A 826 16.13 29.92 -11.01
CA THR A 826 15.85 30.56 -9.72
C THR A 826 16.30 29.64 -8.58
N PHE A 827 16.77 30.21 -7.48
CA PHE A 827 17.18 29.46 -6.31
C PHE A 827 16.10 29.60 -5.23
N VAL A 828 15.49 28.49 -4.84
CA VAL A 828 14.36 28.45 -3.90
C VAL A 828 14.52 27.29 -2.94
N PHE A 829 13.93 27.41 -1.75
CA PHE A 829 13.76 26.28 -0.84
C PHE A 829 12.25 25.99 -0.77
N PRO A 830 11.75 24.91 -1.41
CA PRO A 830 10.32 24.70 -1.64
C PRO A 830 9.61 23.84 -0.58
N PHE A 831 10.31 23.44 0.48
CA PHE A 831 9.79 22.57 1.54
C PHE A 831 9.26 23.35 2.74
#